data_AF-A0AAV4FUH2-F1
#
_entry.id   AF-A0AAV4FUH2-F1
#
_cell.length_a   1.000
_cell.length_b   1.000
_cell.length_c   1.000
_cell.angle_alpha   90.00
_cell.angle_beta   90.00
_cell.angle_gamma   90.00
#
_symmetry.space_group_name_H-M   'P 1'
#
loop_
_entity.id
_entity.type
_entity.pdbx_description
1 polymer ?
#
loop_
_entity_poly.entity_id
_entity_poly.type
_entity_poly.pdbx_seq_one_letter_code
_entity_poly.pdbx_strand_id
1 'polypeptide(L)'
;MILFTVSTFAVDPEEIEQQLARQKYGPSTQDLTISDFHAESFKPKVQLPFYTKPGQHPRKIEIERRRRMYKSLILKELLAERNIETEQLMPKQQDDTQVMLNRDEDDPAPFPAYLPLHIFDNEEFDCRTPEEWLKLGQPDPHGDRNPVPGVALLPSDDDDRNKDPTDPSIVYDWFEVGVLDFDEHSKHYFVQRVNQQKRVVDADGKTIVNGGFHVDGSRPCGPGQWWVPRVRLLFLAEDPRLFADRVSDAFRTRKVCEAELRYNLYIDCMPMDGVGELDQASLKRMIEWAQSAPGIDKSKNLEDYTQILEKEVNIDFCRSMNRIIFEKTVEDDPVTFAFVSVPPSTIDSFVPDTGCSPDVPEYPFDEQYDSFAFNSLLTLPESIQAMGKVRTECNRISCTSLFHIPTAKPMRLEEFEQTQSQMTAQVGLSLRDSWISSLRMNIRSALRDVGKGWFNIHETNWEVYQISKLKKFMESVKFIMQDSMRFLVQDSLVNFTQMIVDACYSTMELEESYNWGNDLISSTFKPRKNALFLIDLVMDKEGVHFSTSLPSFENTLIMLFDKGIQATQNVPQLEREILKNIFWSGIPLLESVGEHEPPVEELRSTVRRALQQALIPLKAYAREYEKYLELINMDINTYVA
;
A
#
# COMPACT_ATOMS: atom_id res chain seq x y z
N MET A 1 -37.65 -40.35 -44.83
CA MET A 1 -37.63 -41.42 -43.82
C MET A 1 -36.23 -42.00 -43.81
N ILE A 2 -35.32 -41.45 -43.00
CA ILE A 2 -33.97 -42.00 -42.77
C ILE A 2 -33.75 -41.91 -41.26
N LEU A 3 -33.67 -43.08 -40.64
CA LEU A 3 -33.47 -43.30 -39.21
C LEU A 3 -31.98 -43.12 -38.88
N PHE A 4 -31.67 -42.27 -37.91
CA PHE A 4 -30.35 -42.26 -37.27
C PHE A 4 -30.36 -43.27 -36.11
N THR A 5 -29.49 -44.27 -36.22
CA THR A 5 -29.15 -45.20 -35.13
C THR A 5 -28.17 -44.52 -34.18
N VAL A 6 -28.57 -44.38 -32.91
CA VAL A 6 -27.72 -43.91 -31.81
C VAL A 6 -26.74 -45.03 -31.44
N SER A 7 -25.44 -44.76 -31.57
CA SER A 7 -24.38 -45.63 -31.04
C SER A 7 -24.32 -45.44 -29.53
N THR A 8 -24.73 -46.47 -28.78
CA THR A 8 -24.53 -46.58 -27.33
C THR A 8 -23.04 -46.60 -26.99
N PHE A 9 -22.67 -45.79 -26.00
CA PHE A 9 -21.33 -45.70 -25.39
C PHE A 9 -20.78 -47.09 -25.04
N ALA A 10 -19.75 -47.53 -25.76
CA ALA A 10 -18.89 -48.62 -25.33
C ALA A 10 -17.74 -48.00 -24.52
N VAL A 11 -17.90 -47.95 -23.21
CA VAL A 11 -16.82 -47.60 -22.28
C VAL A 11 -16.30 -48.91 -21.69
N ASP A 12 -14.98 -49.10 -21.70
CA ASP A 12 -14.34 -50.34 -21.27
C ASP A 12 -14.53 -50.53 -19.76
N PRO A 13 -15.01 -51.70 -19.28
CA PRO A 13 -15.29 -51.92 -17.85
C PRO A 13 -14.08 -51.71 -16.94
N GLU A 14 -12.86 -52.00 -17.43
CA GLU A 14 -11.62 -51.78 -16.68
C GLU A 14 -11.33 -50.29 -16.44
N GLU A 15 -11.72 -49.42 -17.38
CA GLU A 15 -11.54 -47.96 -17.28
C GLU A 15 -12.50 -47.37 -16.23
N ILE A 16 -13.72 -47.91 -16.18
CA ILE A 16 -14.73 -47.58 -15.16
C ILE A 16 -14.29 -48.11 -13.79
N GLU A 17 -13.75 -49.33 -13.69
CA GLU A 17 -13.24 -49.87 -12.43
C GLU A 17 -12.04 -49.08 -11.91
N GLN A 18 -11.13 -48.61 -12.78
CA GLN A 18 -10.04 -47.72 -12.38
C GLN A 18 -10.55 -46.35 -11.90
N GLN A 19 -11.58 -45.79 -12.55
CA GLN A 19 -12.22 -44.55 -12.11
C GLN A 19 -12.98 -44.72 -10.78
N LEU A 20 -13.68 -45.84 -10.59
CA LEU A 20 -14.40 -46.17 -9.36
C LEU A 20 -13.44 -46.48 -8.20
N ALA A 21 -12.31 -47.16 -8.47
CA ALA A 21 -11.29 -47.44 -7.46
C ALA A 21 -10.60 -46.17 -6.92
N ARG A 22 -10.56 -45.09 -7.72
CA ARG A 22 -10.10 -43.76 -7.28
C ARG A 22 -11.11 -43.06 -6.35
N GLN A 23 -12.37 -43.47 -6.36
CA GLN A 23 -13.44 -42.84 -5.57
C GLN A 23 -13.65 -43.62 -4.26
N LYS A 24 -12.99 -43.19 -3.18
CA LYS A 24 -13.29 -43.69 -1.82
C LYS A 24 -14.56 -43.01 -1.30
N TYR A 25 -15.64 -43.77 -1.15
CA TYR A 25 -16.87 -43.31 -0.50
C TYR A 25 -16.91 -43.73 0.97
N GLY A 26 -16.94 -42.76 1.88
CA GLY A 26 -17.18 -42.95 3.31
C GLY A 26 -18.64 -42.69 3.70
N PRO A 27 -19.06 -42.97 4.96
CA PRO A 27 -20.45 -42.87 5.41
C PRO A 27 -20.94 -41.42 5.64
N SER A 28 -20.13 -40.40 5.35
CA SER A 28 -20.43 -39.00 5.57
C SER A 28 -19.86 -38.17 4.40
N THR A 29 -20.52 -37.05 4.07
CA THR A 29 -20.11 -36.01 3.11
C THR A 29 -18.82 -35.26 3.53
N GLN A 30 -17.93 -35.91 4.29
CA GLN A 30 -16.63 -35.38 4.62
C GLN A 30 -15.74 -35.48 3.38
N ASP A 31 -15.24 -34.35 2.87
CA ASP A 31 -14.17 -34.32 1.88
C ASP A 31 -12.96 -35.09 2.47
N LEU A 32 -12.73 -36.31 1.99
CA LEU A 32 -11.63 -37.18 2.44
C LEU A 32 -10.26 -36.71 1.90
N THR A 33 -10.23 -35.69 1.05
CA THR A 33 -9.01 -35.08 0.51
C THR A 33 -8.46 -34.05 1.51
N ILE A 34 -7.38 -34.42 2.20
CA ILE A 34 -6.59 -33.49 3.02
C ILE A 34 -5.95 -32.47 2.06
N SER A 35 -6.43 -31.23 2.09
CA SER A 35 -5.83 -30.12 1.34
C SER A 35 -4.84 -29.39 2.22
N ASP A 36 -3.60 -29.31 1.78
CA ASP A 36 -2.54 -28.51 2.40
C ASP A 36 -2.68 -27.01 2.10
N PHE A 37 -3.53 -26.66 1.14
CA PHE A 37 -3.77 -25.30 0.67
C PHE A 37 -4.96 -24.65 1.39
N HIS A 38 -4.85 -23.37 1.70
CA HIS A 38 -5.96 -22.60 2.26
C HIS A 38 -7.07 -22.32 1.22
N ALA A 39 -8.35 -22.28 1.61
CA ALA A 39 -9.46 -22.12 0.66
C ALA A 39 -9.44 -20.78 -0.11
N GLU A 40 -8.93 -19.70 0.50
CA GLU A 40 -8.77 -18.39 -0.16
C GLU A 40 -7.76 -18.42 -1.32
N SER A 41 -6.77 -19.33 -1.25
CA SER A 41 -5.70 -19.45 -2.24
C SER A 41 -6.17 -19.90 -3.63
N PHE A 42 -7.39 -20.43 -3.73
CA PHE A 42 -8.03 -20.79 -4.99
C PHE A 42 -8.97 -19.71 -5.54
N LYS A 43 -9.10 -18.54 -4.88
CA LYS A 43 -10.09 -17.53 -5.26
C LYS A 43 -9.51 -16.46 -6.20
N PRO A 44 -10.07 -16.32 -7.42
CA PRO A 44 -9.69 -15.26 -8.34
C PRO A 44 -9.88 -13.84 -7.77
N LYS A 45 -9.02 -12.91 -8.19
CA LYS A 45 -9.22 -11.47 -7.92
C LYS A 45 -10.40 -10.99 -8.75
N VAL A 46 -11.33 -10.29 -8.11
CA VAL A 46 -12.52 -9.75 -8.76
C VAL A 46 -12.73 -8.32 -8.27
N GLN A 47 -12.79 -7.38 -9.22
CA GLN A 47 -13.07 -5.97 -8.96
C GLN A 47 -14.60 -5.75 -8.98
N LEU A 48 -15.28 -6.22 -7.94
CA LEU A 48 -16.71 -5.99 -7.72
C LEU A 48 -16.96 -5.44 -6.32
N PRO A 49 -17.93 -4.53 -6.14
CA PRO A 49 -18.26 -4.00 -4.83
C PRO A 49 -18.70 -5.11 -3.87
N PHE A 50 -18.39 -4.95 -2.58
CA PHE A 50 -18.80 -5.89 -1.54
C PHE A 50 -20.33 -5.93 -1.37
N TYR A 51 -21.00 -4.79 -1.58
CA TYR A 51 -22.45 -4.69 -1.59
C TYR A 51 -22.97 -4.69 -3.04
N THR A 52 -23.72 -5.72 -3.40
CA THR A 52 -24.33 -5.85 -4.73
C THR A 52 -25.79 -5.40 -4.70
N LYS A 53 -26.17 -4.48 -5.61
CA LYS A 53 -27.57 -4.05 -5.76
C LYS A 53 -28.46 -5.23 -6.19
N PRO A 54 -29.76 -5.26 -5.80
CA PRO A 54 -30.70 -6.25 -6.29
C PRO A 54 -30.72 -6.31 -7.83
N GLY A 55 -30.59 -7.51 -8.40
CA GLY A 55 -30.52 -7.75 -9.86
C GLY A 55 -29.10 -7.86 -10.44
N GLN A 56 -28.06 -7.50 -9.70
CA GLN A 56 -26.66 -7.74 -10.09
C GLN A 56 -26.11 -9.03 -9.49
N HIS A 57 -25.11 -9.63 -10.13
CA HIS A 57 -24.50 -10.87 -9.67
C HIS A 57 -23.68 -10.65 -8.39
N PRO A 58 -23.97 -11.38 -7.29
CA PRO A 58 -23.17 -11.33 -6.07
C PRO A 58 -21.71 -11.69 -6.31
N ARG A 59 -20.78 -10.97 -5.66
CA ARG A 59 -19.33 -11.19 -5.79
C ARG A 59 -18.90 -12.64 -5.56
N LYS A 60 -19.49 -13.33 -4.57
CA LYS A 60 -19.18 -14.76 -4.29
C LYS A 60 -19.48 -15.67 -5.48
N ILE A 61 -20.57 -15.40 -6.21
CA ILE A 61 -20.97 -16.19 -7.39
C ILE A 61 -19.99 -15.93 -8.54
N GLU A 62 -19.59 -14.67 -8.75
CA GLU A 62 -18.61 -14.33 -9.78
C GLU A 62 -17.25 -14.97 -9.53
N ILE A 63 -16.78 -14.97 -8.27
CA ILE A 63 -15.53 -15.65 -7.88
C ILE A 63 -15.60 -17.15 -8.22
N GLU A 64 -16.71 -17.82 -7.88
CA GLU A 64 -16.88 -19.25 -8.16
C GLU A 64 -17.02 -19.54 -9.66
N ARG A 65 -17.70 -18.67 -10.43
CA ARG A 65 -17.77 -18.77 -11.90
C ARG A 65 -16.38 -18.69 -12.53
N ARG A 66 -15.58 -17.68 -12.15
CA ARG A 66 -14.21 -17.53 -12.65
C ARG A 66 -13.33 -18.69 -12.23
N ARG A 67 -13.44 -19.16 -10.98
CA ARG A 67 -12.69 -20.33 -10.50
C ARG A 67 -12.97 -21.57 -11.34
N ARG A 68 -14.23 -21.85 -11.66
CA ARG A 68 -14.61 -22.98 -12.53
C ARG A 68 -14.10 -22.80 -13.95
N MET A 69 -14.20 -21.58 -14.48
CA MET A 69 -13.68 -21.24 -15.80
C MET A 69 -12.17 -21.45 -15.89
N TYR A 70 -11.41 -20.94 -14.92
CA TYR A 70 -9.95 -21.10 -14.91
C TYR A 70 -9.56 -22.56 -14.82
N LYS A 71 -10.27 -23.35 -14.00
CA LYS A 71 -10.05 -24.79 -13.86
C LYS A 71 -10.36 -25.59 -15.15
N SER A 72 -11.27 -25.11 -16.01
CA SER A 72 -11.58 -25.77 -17.28
C SER A 72 -10.57 -25.51 -18.39
N LEU A 73 -9.67 -24.53 -18.21
CA LEU A 73 -8.68 -24.15 -19.21
C LEU A 73 -7.38 -24.93 -19.00
N ILE A 74 -6.78 -25.42 -20.08
CA ILE A 74 -5.53 -26.17 -20.06
C ILE A 74 -4.41 -25.28 -20.59
N LEU A 75 -3.39 -25.02 -19.76
CA LEU A 75 -2.30 -24.11 -20.11
C LEU A 75 -1.56 -24.51 -21.40
N LYS A 76 -1.28 -25.80 -21.60
CA LYS A 76 -0.60 -26.29 -22.81
C LYS A 76 -1.38 -26.00 -24.09
N GLU A 77 -2.71 -26.11 -24.05
CA GLU A 77 -3.58 -25.80 -25.20
C GLU A 77 -3.56 -24.28 -25.48
N LEU A 78 -3.64 -23.44 -24.44
CA LEU A 78 -3.56 -21.98 -24.58
C LEU A 78 -2.22 -21.49 -25.14
N LEU A 79 -1.11 -22.17 -24.80
CA LEU A 79 0.20 -21.89 -25.38
C LEU A 79 0.29 -22.35 -26.84
N ALA A 80 -0.25 -23.53 -27.16
CA ALA A 80 -0.31 -24.04 -28.53
C ALA A 80 -1.15 -23.14 -29.45
N GLU A 81 -2.27 -22.58 -28.96
CA GLU A 81 -3.06 -21.57 -29.70
C GLU A 81 -2.26 -20.31 -30.06
N ARG A 82 -1.17 -20.03 -29.34
CA ARG A 82 -0.24 -18.91 -29.58
C ARG A 82 1.01 -19.33 -30.33
N ASN A 83 1.03 -20.56 -30.89
CA ASN A 83 2.17 -21.18 -31.57
C ASN A 83 3.42 -21.30 -30.67
N ILE A 84 3.25 -21.62 -29.39
CA ILE A 84 4.34 -21.80 -28.44
C ILE A 84 4.30 -23.21 -27.86
N GLU A 85 5.39 -23.95 -28.07
CA GLU A 85 5.60 -25.25 -27.45
C GLU A 85 6.40 -25.10 -26.15
N THR A 86 6.14 -25.99 -25.20
CA THR A 86 6.79 -25.93 -23.87
C THR A 86 8.32 -26.07 -23.96
N GLU A 87 8.80 -26.85 -24.92
CA GLU A 87 10.23 -27.09 -25.16
C GLU A 87 10.98 -25.82 -25.60
N GLN A 88 10.29 -24.85 -26.21
CA GLN A 88 10.88 -23.62 -26.71
C GLN A 88 11.05 -22.53 -25.62
N LEU A 89 10.45 -22.73 -24.44
CA LEU A 89 10.47 -21.73 -23.36
C LEU A 89 11.85 -21.63 -22.70
N MET A 90 12.57 -22.74 -22.61
CA MET A 90 13.89 -22.81 -21.98
C MET A 90 15.00 -22.82 -23.04
N PRO A 91 15.96 -21.87 -23.00
CA PRO A 91 17.10 -21.90 -23.91
C PRO A 91 17.94 -23.16 -23.70
N LYS A 92 18.47 -23.73 -24.78
CA LYS A 92 19.31 -24.93 -24.75
C LYS A 92 20.69 -24.62 -25.33
N GLN A 93 21.74 -25.02 -24.63
CA GLN A 93 23.10 -25.05 -25.17
C GLN A 93 23.12 -26.06 -26.32
N GLN A 94 23.56 -25.59 -27.48
CA GLN A 94 23.77 -26.44 -28.65
C GLN A 94 25.28 -26.61 -28.88
N ASP A 95 25.71 -27.86 -29.02
CA ASP A 95 27.09 -28.21 -29.38
C ASP A 95 27.37 -27.98 -30.87
N ASP A 96 26.33 -28.01 -31.71
CA ASP A 96 26.43 -27.85 -33.16
C ASP A 96 25.93 -26.46 -33.59
N THR A 97 26.80 -25.67 -34.23
CA THR A 97 26.57 -24.25 -34.53
C THR A 97 25.99 -24.01 -35.93
N GLN A 98 25.69 -25.08 -36.67
CA GLN A 98 25.19 -24.97 -38.04
C GLN A 98 23.68 -24.73 -38.08
N VAL A 99 23.29 -23.48 -38.37
CA VAL A 99 21.89 -23.10 -38.64
C VAL A 99 21.68 -23.01 -40.15
N MET A 100 20.70 -23.76 -40.67
CA MET A 100 20.31 -23.70 -42.08
C MET A 100 19.30 -22.58 -42.31
N LEU A 101 19.77 -21.47 -42.87
CA LEU A 101 18.96 -20.27 -43.16
C LEU A 101 18.02 -20.51 -44.35
N ASN A 102 16.86 -19.85 -44.33
CA ASN A 102 15.85 -19.84 -45.40
C ASN A 102 15.35 -21.24 -45.82
N ARG A 103 15.42 -22.23 -44.92
CA ARG A 103 14.92 -23.58 -45.18
C ARG A 103 13.40 -23.69 -45.00
N ASP A 104 12.88 -23.00 -43.99
CA ASP A 104 11.45 -22.92 -43.68
C ASP A 104 10.94 -21.55 -44.12
N GLU A 105 9.81 -21.52 -44.82
CA GLU A 105 9.16 -20.27 -45.25
C GLU A 105 8.51 -19.55 -44.06
N ASP A 106 8.06 -20.29 -43.04
CA ASP A 106 7.40 -19.75 -41.85
C ASP A 106 8.40 -19.27 -40.78
N ASP A 107 9.63 -19.81 -40.79
CA ASP A 107 10.73 -19.38 -39.91
C ASP A 107 12.08 -19.38 -40.65
N PRO A 108 12.38 -18.34 -41.46
CA PRO A 108 13.60 -18.27 -42.27
C PRO A 108 14.89 -18.17 -41.45
N ALA A 109 14.76 -17.86 -40.15
CA ALA A 109 15.85 -17.69 -39.18
C ALA A 109 15.59 -18.53 -37.91
N PRO A 110 15.63 -19.88 -37.99
CA PRO A 110 15.32 -20.76 -36.86
C PRO A 110 16.49 -20.86 -35.88
N PHE A 111 17.03 -19.71 -35.48
CA PHE A 111 18.12 -19.63 -34.51
C PHE A 111 17.62 -20.08 -33.14
N PRO A 112 18.37 -20.93 -32.43
CA PRO A 112 18.01 -21.34 -31.08
C PRO A 112 18.00 -20.12 -30.15
N ALA A 113 17.01 -20.07 -29.26
CA ALA A 113 16.97 -19.07 -28.21
C ALA A 113 18.14 -19.29 -27.24
N TYR A 114 18.82 -18.21 -26.86
CA TYR A 114 19.93 -18.23 -25.92
C TYR A 114 19.70 -17.30 -24.72
N LEU A 115 18.79 -16.32 -24.85
CA LEU A 115 18.42 -15.46 -23.73
C LEU A 115 17.36 -16.12 -22.83
N PRO A 116 17.51 -16.00 -21.50
CA PRO A 116 16.49 -16.46 -20.57
C PRO A 116 15.17 -15.70 -20.72
N LEU A 117 14.05 -16.43 -20.72
CA LEU A 117 12.71 -15.86 -20.92
C LEU A 117 12.31 -14.83 -19.84
N HIS A 118 12.77 -15.03 -18.61
CA HIS A 118 12.38 -14.19 -17.47
C HIS A 118 12.90 -12.75 -17.52
N ILE A 119 13.88 -12.45 -18.37
CA ILE A 119 14.37 -11.08 -18.60
C ILE A 119 13.30 -10.24 -19.32
N PHE A 120 12.43 -10.89 -20.10
CA PHE A 120 11.38 -10.26 -20.91
C PHE A 120 10.00 -10.35 -20.26
N ASP A 121 9.96 -10.63 -18.96
CA ASP A 121 8.72 -10.78 -18.22
C ASP A 121 8.03 -9.42 -17.98
N ASN A 122 6.81 -9.25 -18.48
CA ASN A 122 6.01 -8.05 -18.23
C ASN A 122 5.13 -8.24 -16.98
N GLU A 123 5.51 -7.55 -15.90
CA GLU A 123 4.81 -7.61 -14.60
C GLU A 123 3.40 -6.98 -14.63
N GLU A 124 3.05 -6.16 -15.64
CA GLU A 124 1.72 -5.52 -15.75
C GLU A 124 0.58 -6.52 -16.00
N PHE A 125 0.88 -7.70 -16.51
CA PHE A 125 -0.08 -8.79 -16.64
C PHE A 125 -0.48 -9.39 -15.28
N ASP A 126 0.31 -9.16 -14.23
CA ASP A 126 0.05 -9.74 -12.91
C ASP A 126 -1.10 -9.04 -12.20
N CYS A 127 -2.09 -9.81 -11.75
CA CYS A 127 -3.24 -9.26 -11.05
C CYS A 127 -2.96 -8.94 -9.57
N ARG A 128 -1.85 -9.41 -9.01
CA ARG A 128 -1.47 -9.25 -7.59
C ARG A 128 0.04 -9.08 -7.44
N THR A 129 0.45 -8.43 -6.36
CA THR A 129 1.88 -8.37 -5.97
C THR A 129 2.32 -9.70 -5.34
N PRO A 130 3.64 -9.97 -5.25
CA PRO A 130 4.15 -11.18 -4.58
C PRO A 130 3.66 -11.33 -3.13
N GLU A 131 3.60 -10.23 -2.37
CA GLU A 131 3.03 -10.23 -1.02
C GLU A 131 1.54 -10.59 -1.00
N GLU A 132 0.75 -10.02 -1.93
CA GLU A 132 -0.68 -10.32 -2.04
C GLU A 132 -0.91 -11.79 -2.37
N TRP A 133 -0.07 -12.39 -3.22
CA TRP A 133 -0.12 -13.81 -3.52
C TRP A 133 0.15 -14.67 -2.27
N LEU A 134 1.25 -14.42 -1.56
CA LEU A 134 1.61 -15.18 -0.34
C LEU A 134 0.59 -15.01 0.79
N LYS A 135 -0.02 -13.82 0.93
CA LYS A 135 -1.09 -13.55 1.92
C LYS A 135 -2.33 -14.41 1.71
N LEU A 136 -2.59 -14.93 0.50
CA LEU A 136 -3.70 -15.87 0.29
C LEU A 136 -3.53 -17.19 1.06
N GLY A 137 -2.28 -17.54 1.40
CA GLY A 137 -1.93 -18.68 2.25
C GLY A 137 -2.05 -18.39 3.75
N GLN A 138 -2.15 -17.12 4.17
CA GLN A 138 -2.21 -16.67 5.57
C GLN A 138 -3.35 -15.64 5.76
N PRO A 139 -4.61 -16.07 5.77
CA PRO A 139 -5.74 -15.15 5.97
C PRO A 139 -5.83 -14.59 7.40
N ASP A 140 -5.31 -15.31 8.39
CA ASP A 140 -5.21 -14.87 9.78
C ASP A 140 -3.78 -14.38 10.05
N PRO A 141 -3.56 -13.11 10.45
CA PRO A 141 -2.24 -12.58 10.77
C PRO A 141 -1.48 -13.36 11.85
N HIS A 142 -2.20 -14.10 12.71
CA HIS A 142 -1.60 -14.92 13.78
C HIS A 142 -1.53 -16.41 13.45
N GLY A 143 -2.03 -16.83 12.28
CA GLY A 143 -2.03 -18.23 11.83
C GLY A 143 -0.79 -18.59 11.02
N ASP A 144 -0.56 -19.90 10.84
CA ASP A 144 0.48 -20.41 9.93
C ASP A 144 0.15 -20.05 8.47
N ARG A 145 1.18 -19.69 7.71
CA ARG A 145 1.08 -19.45 6.26
C ARG A 145 1.18 -20.76 5.50
N ASN A 146 0.04 -21.21 4.97
CA ASN A 146 -0.04 -22.36 4.08
C ASN A 146 0.56 -22.05 2.70
N PRO A 147 0.99 -23.08 1.94
CA PRO A 147 1.41 -22.90 0.56
C PRO A 147 0.26 -22.37 -0.30
N VAL A 148 0.59 -21.68 -1.39
CA VAL A 148 -0.37 -21.19 -2.38
C VAL A 148 -0.28 -22.08 -3.62
N PRO A 149 -1.41 -22.60 -4.16
CA PRO A 149 -1.37 -23.57 -5.23
C PRO A 149 -1.09 -22.90 -6.58
N GLY A 150 -0.25 -23.53 -7.40
CA GLY A 150 0.09 -23.08 -8.74
C GLY A 150 0.53 -24.22 -9.65
N VAL A 151 0.94 -23.86 -10.86
CA VAL A 151 1.55 -24.73 -11.86
C VAL A 151 2.85 -24.07 -12.31
N ALA A 152 3.96 -24.77 -12.21
CA ALA A 152 5.27 -24.22 -12.56
C ALA A 152 5.97 -25.06 -13.63
N LEU A 153 6.69 -24.39 -14.53
CA LEU A 153 7.58 -25.04 -15.51
C LEU A 153 8.86 -25.47 -14.79
N LEU A 154 9.11 -26.77 -14.66
CA LEU A 154 10.23 -27.35 -13.91
C LEU A 154 10.91 -28.48 -14.71
N PRO A 155 12.15 -28.85 -14.39
CA PRO A 155 12.75 -30.09 -14.88
C PRO A 155 11.88 -31.30 -14.53
N SER A 156 11.83 -32.27 -15.43
CA SER A 156 11.03 -33.49 -15.24
C SER A 156 11.64 -34.42 -14.20
N ASP A 157 12.98 -34.46 -14.14
CA ASP A 157 13.78 -35.19 -13.16
C ASP A 157 14.31 -34.25 -12.06
N ASP A 158 14.22 -34.68 -10.81
CA ASP A 158 14.73 -33.93 -9.66
C ASP A 158 16.28 -33.92 -9.64
N ASP A 159 16.92 -34.94 -10.22
CA ASP A 159 18.39 -35.04 -10.29
C ASP A 159 19.00 -33.93 -11.20
N ASP A 160 18.20 -33.38 -12.12
CA ASP A 160 18.60 -32.28 -13.00
C ASP A 160 18.66 -30.91 -12.30
N ARG A 161 18.25 -30.84 -11.03
CA ARG A 161 18.20 -29.59 -10.26
C ARG A 161 19.52 -28.83 -10.22
N ASN A 162 20.64 -29.55 -10.15
CA ASN A 162 21.97 -28.96 -10.03
C ASN A 162 22.69 -28.78 -11.38
N LYS A 163 22.07 -29.23 -12.48
CA LYS A 163 22.60 -29.02 -13.83
C LYS A 163 22.35 -27.58 -14.27
N ASP A 164 23.11 -27.14 -15.28
CA ASP A 164 22.83 -25.87 -15.95
C ASP A 164 21.42 -25.93 -16.57
N PRO A 165 20.52 -24.96 -16.33
CA PRO A 165 19.18 -24.94 -16.92
C PRO A 165 19.16 -25.03 -18.45
N THR A 166 20.27 -24.66 -19.10
CA THR A 166 20.45 -24.72 -20.54
C THR A 166 20.96 -26.07 -21.06
N ASP A 167 21.24 -27.04 -20.19
CA ASP A 167 21.70 -28.37 -20.59
C ASP A 167 20.65 -29.05 -21.50
N PRO A 168 21.06 -29.53 -22.70
CA PRO A 168 20.16 -30.15 -23.67
C PRO A 168 19.51 -31.44 -23.18
N SER A 169 20.08 -32.12 -22.17
CA SER A 169 19.52 -33.35 -21.60
C SER A 169 18.28 -33.12 -20.72
N ILE A 170 18.06 -31.90 -20.24
CA ILE A 170 16.96 -31.58 -19.31
C ILE A 170 15.63 -31.47 -20.08
N VAL A 171 14.60 -32.17 -19.65
CA VAL A 171 13.24 -32.01 -20.19
C VAL A 171 12.40 -31.18 -19.24
N TYR A 172 11.84 -30.07 -19.72
CA TYR A 172 10.97 -29.20 -18.92
C TYR A 172 9.50 -29.49 -19.15
N ASP A 173 8.71 -29.54 -18.08
CA ASP A 173 7.25 -29.63 -18.17
C ASP A 173 6.56 -28.86 -17.03
N TRP A 174 5.27 -28.61 -17.19
CA TRP A 174 4.41 -27.91 -16.23
C TRP A 174 3.89 -28.88 -15.17
N PHE A 175 4.25 -28.64 -13.91
CA PHE A 175 3.83 -29.46 -12.76
C PHE A 175 3.01 -28.65 -11.75
N GLU A 176 2.06 -29.31 -11.11
CA GLU A 176 1.34 -28.75 -9.95
C GLU A 176 2.33 -28.53 -8.79
N VAL A 177 2.32 -27.32 -8.21
CA VAL A 177 3.23 -26.90 -7.14
C VAL A 177 2.49 -26.16 -6.02
N GLY A 178 3.08 -26.16 -4.83
CA GLY A 178 2.81 -25.19 -3.78
C GLY A 178 3.89 -24.13 -3.72
N VAL A 179 3.48 -22.86 -3.80
CA VAL A 179 4.34 -21.69 -3.63
C VAL A 179 4.49 -21.43 -2.14
N LEU A 180 5.72 -21.51 -1.66
CA LEU A 180 6.10 -21.44 -0.25
C LEU A 180 6.55 -20.04 0.16
N ASP A 181 7.33 -19.38 -0.70
CA ASP A 181 7.93 -18.08 -0.39
C ASP A 181 8.31 -17.29 -1.65
N PHE A 182 8.79 -16.07 -1.46
CA PHE A 182 9.27 -15.19 -2.53
C PHE A 182 10.52 -14.44 -2.07
N ASP A 183 11.55 -14.37 -2.91
CA ASP A 183 12.76 -13.60 -2.67
C ASP A 183 12.71 -12.28 -3.45
N GLU A 184 12.76 -11.17 -2.71
CA GLU A 184 12.63 -9.82 -3.28
C GLU A 184 13.86 -9.41 -4.10
N HIS A 185 15.05 -9.90 -3.75
CA HIS A 185 16.28 -9.52 -4.45
C HIS A 185 16.38 -10.19 -5.82
N SER A 186 16.22 -11.51 -5.86
CA SER A 186 16.27 -12.27 -7.11
C SER A 186 14.96 -12.24 -7.90
N LYS A 187 13.85 -11.79 -7.30
CA LYS A 187 12.50 -11.87 -7.85
C LYS A 187 12.03 -13.30 -8.20
N HIS A 188 12.47 -14.29 -7.44
CA HIS A 188 12.08 -15.70 -7.64
C HIS A 188 11.09 -16.17 -6.57
N TYR A 189 10.17 -17.04 -6.98
CA TYR A 189 9.26 -17.75 -6.09
C TYR A 189 9.87 -19.08 -5.68
N PHE A 190 9.80 -19.39 -4.40
CA PHE A 190 10.17 -20.70 -3.88
C PHE A 190 8.96 -21.63 -3.97
N VAL A 191 9.09 -22.71 -4.74
CA VAL A 191 7.99 -23.63 -5.03
C VAL A 191 8.38 -25.06 -4.71
N GLN A 192 7.39 -25.88 -4.36
CA GLN A 192 7.53 -27.32 -4.18
C GLN A 192 6.52 -28.08 -5.03
N ARG A 193 6.98 -29.09 -5.79
CA ARG A 193 6.12 -30.01 -6.54
C ARG A 193 5.25 -30.82 -5.61
N VAL A 194 3.96 -30.93 -5.95
CA VAL A 194 3.03 -31.75 -5.17
C VAL A 194 3.34 -33.22 -5.34
N ASN A 195 3.13 -34.01 -4.28
CA ASN A 195 3.29 -35.45 -4.34
C ASN A 195 2.11 -36.14 -5.09
N GLN A 196 2.12 -37.48 -5.17
CA GLN A 196 1.06 -38.24 -5.83
C GLN A 196 -0.35 -38.02 -5.22
N GLN A 197 -0.44 -37.60 -3.96
CA GLN A 197 -1.70 -37.23 -3.30
C GLN A 197 -2.05 -35.74 -3.44
N LYS A 198 -1.34 -34.99 -4.29
CA LYS A 198 -1.47 -33.53 -4.48
C LYS A 198 -1.19 -32.70 -3.22
N ARG A 199 -0.30 -33.21 -2.37
CA ARG A 199 0.09 -32.62 -1.09
C ARG A 199 1.48 -32.00 -1.13
N VAL A 200 1.69 -30.97 -0.31
CA VAL A 200 2.97 -30.24 -0.16
C VAL A 200 3.50 -30.51 1.24
N VAL A 201 4.30 -31.57 1.33
CA VAL A 201 4.75 -32.14 2.61
C VAL A 201 6.26 -32.19 2.71
N ASP A 202 6.77 -32.16 3.94
CA ASP A 202 8.16 -32.42 4.27
C ASP A 202 8.48 -33.93 4.23
N ALA A 203 9.73 -34.28 4.56
CA ALA A 203 10.19 -35.67 4.61
C ALA A 203 9.44 -36.52 5.66
N ASP A 204 8.86 -35.89 6.68
CA ASP A 204 8.09 -36.53 7.76
C ASP A 204 6.59 -36.65 7.40
N GLY A 205 6.18 -36.16 6.23
CA GLY A 205 4.80 -36.20 5.74
C GLY A 205 3.89 -35.12 6.32
N LYS A 206 4.44 -34.10 6.99
CA LYS A 206 3.72 -32.95 7.52
C LYS A 206 3.68 -31.82 6.49
N THR A 207 2.57 -31.08 6.46
CA THR A 207 2.40 -29.93 5.56
C THR A 207 3.48 -28.88 5.79
N ILE A 208 4.12 -28.43 4.72
CA ILE A 208 5.10 -27.34 4.81
C ILE A 208 4.35 -26.02 4.95
N VAL A 209 4.65 -25.27 6.01
CA VAL A 209 4.06 -23.95 6.29
C VAL A 209 5.16 -22.91 6.52
N ASN A 210 4.79 -21.63 6.53
CA ASN A 210 5.68 -20.50 6.84
C ASN A 210 6.96 -20.48 5.98
N GLY A 211 6.84 -20.78 4.68
CA GLY A 211 7.96 -20.78 3.75
C GLY A 211 8.95 -21.95 3.93
N GLY A 212 8.60 -22.95 4.74
CA GLY A 212 9.47 -24.09 5.04
C GLY A 212 10.56 -23.80 6.06
N PHE A 213 10.42 -22.74 6.85
CA PHE A 213 11.30 -22.49 7.98
C PHE A 213 10.93 -23.38 9.18
N HIS A 214 11.93 -24.04 9.75
CA HIS A 214 11.81 -24.71 11.04
C HIS A 214 11.90 -23.71 12.20
N VAL A 215 11.57 -24.17 13.41
CA VAL A 215 11.58 -23.37 14.65
C VAL A 215 12.98 -22.81 14.97
N ASP A 216 14.03 -23.45 14.45
CA ASP A 216 15.43 -23.03 14.56
C ASP A 216 15.85 -21.97 13.52
N GLY A 217 14.94 -21.57 12.63
CA GLY A 217 15.20 -20.62 11.54
C GLY A 217 15.90 -21.22 10.32
N SER A 218 16.17 -22.54 10.31
CA SER A 218 16.71 -23.23 9.15
C SER A 218 15.62 -23.53 8.11
N ARG A 219 15.98 -23.54 6.83
CA ARG A 219 15.11 -23.97 5.73
C ARG A 219 15.74 -25.19 5.05
N PRO A 220 15.27 -26.42 5.31
CA PRO A 220 15.77 -27.59 4.60
C PRO A 220 15.31 -27.51 3.15
N CYS A 221 16.25 -27.65 2.23
CA CYS A 221 15.92 -27.93 0.84
C CYS A 221 15.58 -29.41 0.70
N GLY A 222 14.29 -29.71 0.57
CA GLY A 222 13.79 -31.04 0.26
C GLY A 222 13.89 -31.37 -1.25
N PRO A 223 13.66 -32.64 -1.62
CA PRO A 223 13.41 -33.01 -3.01
C PRO A 223 12.16 -32.29 -3.53
N GLY A 224 12.11 -32.04 -4.84
CA GLY A 224 10.97 -31.37 -5.43
C GLY A 224 10.85 -29.87 -5.13
N GLN A 225 11.92 -29.18 -4.70
CA GLN A 225 11.89 -27.74 -4.38
C GLN A 225 12.78 -26.91 -5.30
N TRP A 226 12.26 -25.80 -5.84
CA TRP A 226 12.96 -24.92 -6.78
C TRP A 226 12.65 -23.44 -6.55
N TRP A 227 13.59 -22.60 -6.99
CA TRP A 227 13.36 -21.17 -7.19
C TRP A 227 13.02 -20.94 -8.66
N VAL A 228 11.84 -20.35 -8.92
CA VAL A 228 11.35 -20.11 -10.28
C VAL A 228 10.99 -18.65 -10.48
N PRO A 229 11.32 -18.06 -11.65
CA PRO A 229 10.87 -16.71 -11.99
C PRO A 229 9.36 -16.71 -12.25
N ARG A 230 8.75 -15.53 -12.15
CA ARG A 230 7.29 -15.39 -12.24
C ARG A 230 6.70 -15.86 -13.58
N VAL A 231 7.36 -15.58 -14.71
CA VAL A 231 6.96 -16.07 -16.05
C VAL A 231 6.84 -17.61 -16.15
N ARG A 232 7.46 -18.35 -15.22
CA ARG A 232 7.42 -19.83 -15.16
C ARG A 232 6.41 -20.38 -14.15
N LEU A 233 5.59 -19.53 -13.52
CA LEU A 233 4.66 -19.92 -12.46
C LEU A 233 3.28 -19.32 -12.70
N LEU A 234 2.28 -20.15 -12.96
CA LEU A 234 0.86 -19.79 -13.01
C LEU A 234 0.21 -20.08 -11.65
N PHE A 235 -0.40 -19.10 -11.00
CA PHE A 235 -1.19 -19.35 -9.79
C PHE A 235 -2.57 -19.93 -10.15
N LEU A 236 -3.12 -20.86 -9.36
CA LEU A 236 -4.46 -21.41 -9.67
C LEU A 236 -5.61 -20.40 -9.49
N ALA A 237 -5.34 -19.29 -8.79
CA ALA A 237 -6.26 -18.16 -8.63
C ALA A 237 -5.99 -17.02 -9.64
N GLU A 238 -5.13 -17.23 -10.63
CA GLU A 238 -4.85 -16.34 -11.76
C GLU A 238 -5.61 -16.81 -13.01
N ASP A 239 -5.86 -15.90 -13.97
CA ASP A 239 -6.48 -16.25 -15.26
C ASP A 239 -5.46 -16.92 -16.19
N PRO A 240 -5.63 -18.20 -16.57
CA PRO A 240 -4.67 -18.90 -17.42
C PRO A 240 -4.48 -18.25 -18.79
N ARG A 241 -5.47 -17.51 -19.30
CA ARG A 241 -5.38 -16.82 -20.61
C ARG A 241 -4.43 -15.63 -20.55
N LEU A 242 -4.57 -14.80 -19.52
CA LEU A 242 -3.67 -13.67 -19.29
C LEU A 242 -2.25 -14.14 -19.02
N PHE A 243 -2.09 -15.24 -18.29
CA PHE A 243 -0.78 -15.86 -18.11
C PHE A 243 -0.19 -16.38 -19.44
N ALA A 244 -0.99 -17.02 -20.29
CA ALA A 244 -0.55 -17.43 -21.63
C ALA A 244 -0.17 -16.23 -22.50
N ASP A 245 -0.92 -15.13 -22.42
CA ASP A 245 -0.59 -13.86 -23.09
C ASP A 245 0.74 -13.28 -22.58
N ARG A 246 0.96 -13.29 -21.25
CA ARG A 246 2.22 -12.87 -20.62
C ARG A 246 3.42 -13.69 -21.12
N VAL A 247 3.29 -15.03 -21.12
CA VAL A 247 4.34 -15.92 -21.64
C VAL A 247 4.57 -15.67 -23.12
N SER A 248 3.51 -15.46 -23.90
CA SER A 248 3.60 -15.17 -25.33
C SER A 248 4.25 -13.82 -25.63
N ASP A 249 3.97 -12.80 -24.83
CA ASP A 249 4.59 -11.49 -24.98
C ASP A 249 6.09 -11.55 -24.64
N ALA A 250 6.46 -12.22 -23.55
CA ALA A 250 7.85 -12.47 -23.21
C ALA A 250 8.58 -13.28 -24.30
N PHE A 251 7.93 -14.31 -24.83
CA PHE A 251 8.47 -15.16 -25.90
C PHE A 251 8.72 -14.37 -27.19
N ARG A 252 7.73 -13.58 -27.62
CA ARG A 252 7.82 -12.71 -28.79
C ARG A 252 8.90 -11.64 -28.61
N THR A 253 8.92 -10.98 -27.46
CA THR A 253 9.89 -9.92 -27.15
C THR A 253 11.31 -10.46 -27.11
N ARG A 254 11.51 -11.66 -26.54
CA ARG A 254 12.80 -12.37 -26.64
C ARG A 254 13.19 -12.61 -28.09
N LYS A 255 12.29 -13.18 -28.91
CA LYS A 255 12.59 -13.47 -30.33
C LYS A 255 12.98 -12.20 -31.09
N VAL A 256 12.27 -11.09 -30.87
CA VAL A 256 12.58 -9.77 -31.44
C VAL A 256 13.94 -9.27 -30.95
N CYS A 257 14.18 -9.26 -29.64
CA CYS A 257 15.45 -8.78 -29.07
C CYS A 257 16.66 -9.58 -29.57
N GLU A 258 16.57 -10.91 -29.60
CA GLU A 258 17.65 -11.75 -30.16
C GLU A 258 17.87 -11.47 -31.66
N ALA A 259 16.81 -11.20 -32.42
CA ALA A 259 16.93 -10.81 -33.82
C ALA A 259 17.56 -9.42 -33.99
N GLU A 260 17.20 -8.45 -33.15
CA GLU A 260 17.80 -7.12 -33.13
C GLU A 260 19.29 -7.17 -32.74
N LEU A 261 19.67 -8.01 -31.78
CA LEU A 261 21.07 -8.23 -31.40
C LEU A 261 21.86 -8.80 -32.58
N ARG A 262 21.30 -9.78 -33.30
CA ARG A 262 21.92 -10.31 -34.54
C ARG A 262 22.04 -9.24 -35.61
N TYR A 263 20.98 -8.47 -35.85
CA TYR A 263 20.97 -7.37 -36.81
C TYR A 263 22.07 -6.34 -36.50
N ASN A 264 22.21 -5.91 -35.24
CA ASN A 264 23.27 -4.99 -34.82
C ASN A 264 24.66 -5.63 -35.00
N LEU A 265 24.81 -6.90 -34.65
CA LEU A 265 26.06 -7.64 -34.84
C LEU A 265 26.46 -7.72 -36.32
N TYR A 266 25.51 -7.90 -37.24
CA TYR A 266 25.79 -7.88 -38.68
C TYR A 266 26.39 -6.54 -39.10
N ILE A 267 25.80 -5.42 -38.66
CA ILE A 267 26.29 -4.07 -38.95
C ILE A 267 27.67 -3.82 -38.33
N ASP A 268 27.87 -4.24 -37.08
CA ASP A 268 29.14 -4.05 -36.36
C ASP A 268 30.28 -4.88 -36.98
N CYS A 269 29.95 -6.00 -37.63
CA CYS A 269 30.90 -6.84 -38.35
C CYS A 269 31.15 -6.40 -39.81
N MET A 270 30.41 -5.40 -40.32
CA MET A 270 30.66 -4.87 -41.66
C MET A 270 31.98 -4.08 -41.68
N PRO A 271 32.78 -4.21 -42.76
CA PRO A 271 34.01 -3.45 -42.89
C PRO A 271 33.70 -1.94 -42.91
N MET A 272 34.58 -1.16 -42.28
CA MET A 272 34.52 0.31 -42.31
C MET A 272 35.34 0.90 -43.48
N ASP A 273 36.12 0.07 -44.18
CA ASP A 273 36.94 0.50 -45.31
C ASP A 273 36.07 0.91 -46.51
N GLY A 274 36.20 2.16 -46.94
CA GLY A 274 35.47 2.69 -48.11
C GLY A 274 34.04 3.16 -47.82
N VAL A 275 33.58 3.00 -46.58
CA VAL A 275 32.44 3.72 -46.03
C VAL A 275 32.95 5.15 -45.84
N GLY A 276 32.41 6.13 -46.58
CA GLY A 276 33.00 7.48 -46.65
C GLY A 276 33.21 8.16 -45.29
N GLU A 277 33.85 9.33 -45.28
CA GLU A 277 34.07 10.10 -44.04
C GLU A 277 32.99 11.15 -43.81
N LEU A 278 32.76 11.51 -42.55
CA LEU A 278 31.92 12.65 -42.19
C LEU A 278 32.52 13.94 -42.79
N ASP A 279 31.67 14.85 -43.26
CA ASP A 279 32.12 16.16 -43.74
C ASP A 279 32.88 16.92 -42.63
N GLN A 280 34.15 17.18 -42.88
CA GLN A 280 35.08 17.81 -41.95
C GLN A 280 34.64 19.21 -41.53
N ALA A 281 33.96 19.95 -42.42
CA ALA A 281 33.42 21.27 -42.09
C ALA A 281 32.27 21.19 -41.08
N SER A 282 31.43 20.15 -41.19
CA SER A 282 30.35 19.88 -40.25
C SER A 282 30.89 19.39 -38.90
N LEU A 283 31.89 18.52 -38.90
CA LEU A 283 32.59 18.07 -37.68
C LEU A 283 33.17 19.23 -36.89
N LYS A 284 33.89 20.14 -37.58
CA LYS A 284 34.47 21.32 -36.97
C LYS A 284 33.42 22.23 -36.31
N ARG A 285 32.28 22.45 -36.98
CA ARG A 285 31.16 23.23 -36.41
C ARG A 285 30.59 22.58 -35.15
N MET A 286 30.45 21.26 -35.13
CA MET A 286 29.97 20.54 -33.95
C MET A 286 30.92 20.70 -32.77
N ILE A 287 32.23 20.60 -33.00
CA ILE A 287 33.26 20.82 -31.98
C ILE A 287 33.18 22.25 -31.42
N GLU A 288 33.12 23.26 -32.30
CA GLU A 288 33.01 24.66 -31.90
C GLU A 288 31.77 24.93 -31.03
N TRP A 289 30.61 24.37 -31.39
CA TRP A 289 29.39 24.47 -30.59
C TRP A 289 29.50 23.77 -29.24
N ALA A 290 30.03 22.55 -29.20
CA ALA A 290 30.21 21.80 -27.97
C ALA A 290 31.16 22.50 -26.98
N GLN A 291 32.25 23.12 -27.48
CA GLN A 291 33.21 23.86 -26.67
C GLN A 291 32.68 25.20 -26.18
N SER A 292 31.74 25.82 -26.90
CA SER A 292 31.12 27.11 -26.54
C SER A 292 30.11 27.05 -25.39
N ALA A 293 29.79 25.86 -24.88
CA ALA A 293 28.80 25.69 -23.82
C ALA A 293 29.29 26.26 -22.46
N PRO A 294 28.40 26.92 -21.68
CA PRO A 294 28.80 27.54 -20.41
C PRO A 294 29.39 26.53 -19.42
N GLY A 295 30.64 26.74 -19.00
CA GLY A 295 31.33 25.92 -17.99
C GLY A 295 32.39 24.95 -18.51
N ILE A 296 32.54 24.79 -19.83
CA ILE A 296 33.50 23.84 -20.45
C ILE A 296 34.89 24.46 -20.72
N ASP A 297 34.95 25.77 -20.92
CA ASP A 297 36.10 26.56 -21.43
C ASP A 297 37.35 26.62 -20.49
N LYS A 298 37.40 25.82 -19.42
CA LYS A 298 38.49 25.87 -18.41
C LYS A 298 39.09 24.51 -18.03
N SER A 299 38.71 23.41 -18.69
CA SER A 299 39.25 22.09 -18.34
C SER A 299 40.61 21.83 -18.99
N LYS A 300 41.58 21.32 -18.22
CA LYS A 300 42.99 21.17 -18.66
C LYS A 300 43.23 20.10 -19.73
N ASN A 301 42.23 19.26 -20.03
CA ASN A 301 42.34 18.11 -20.95
C ASN A 301 41.26 18.13 -22.04
N LEU A 302 40.66 19.30 -22.33
CA LEU A 302 39.51 19.40 -23.26
C LEU A 302 39.85 18.87 -24.66
N GLU A 303 41.06 19.15 -25.14
CA GLU A 303 41.53 18.73 -26.46
C GLU A 303 41.63 17.19 -26.56
N ASP A 304 42.17 16.54 -25.53
CA ASP A 304 42.31 15.08 -25.50
C ASP A 304 40.93 14.40 -25.51
N TYR A 305 39.96 14.91 -24.74
CA TYR A 305 38.59 14.40 -24.76
C TYR A 305 37.89 14.66 -26.09
N THR A 306 38.14 15.83 -26.71
CA THR A 306 37.57 16.17 -28.02
C THR A 306 38.06 15.18 -29.08
N GLN A 307 39.35 14.82 -29.09
CA GLN A 307 39.91 13.86 -30.04
C GLN A 307 39.37 12.44 -29.85
N ILE A 308 39.08 12.03 -28.61
CA ILE A 308 38.46 10.72 -28.33
C ILE A 308 37.03 10.71 -28.87
N LEU A 309 36.24 11.75 -28.56
CA LEU A 309 34.87 11.90 -29.05
C LEU A 309 34.81 11.99 -30.57
N GLU A 310 35.77 12.68 -31.20
CA GLU A 310 35.86 12.75 -32.66
C GLU A 310 36.01 11.37 -33.30
N LYS A 311 36.81 10.49 -32.70
CA LYS A 311 36.94 9.10 -33.16
C LYS A 311 35.65 8.32 -32.96
N GLU A 312 34.99 8.47 -31.80
CA GLU A 312 33.70 7.82 -31.53
C GLU A 312 32.61 8.26 -32.52
N VAL A 313 32.52 9.56 -32.82
CA VAL A 313 31.58 10.12 -33.81
C VAL A 313 31.85 9.58 -35.20
N ASN A 314 33.12 9.46 -35.61
CA ASN A 314 33.47 8.88 -36.91
C ASN A 314 33.13 7.38 -36.98
N ILE A 315 33.37 6.61 -35.91
CA ILE A 315 32.98 5.20 -35.83
C ILE A 315 31.45 5.06 -35.94
N ASP A 316 30.70 5.89 -35.22
CA ASP A 316 29.23 5.87 -35.26
C ASP A 316 28.68 6.30 -36.62
N PHE A 317 29.34 7.25 -37.30
CA PHE A 317 29.02 7.61 -38.69
C PHE A 317 29.22 6.43 -39.64
N CYS A 318 30.38 5.75 -39.59
CA CYS A 318 30.64 4.58 -40.40
C CYS A 318 29.63 3.46 -40.12
N ARG A 319 29.32 3.21 -38.84
CA ARG A 319 28.29 2.25 -38.42
C ARG A 319 26.91 2.60 -38.97
N SER A 320 26.52 3.88 -38.93
CA SER A 320 25.25 4.38 -39.48
C SER A 320 25.17 4.24 -40.99
N MET A 321 26.27 4.48 -41.70
CA MET A 321 26.34 4.29 -43.15
C MET A 321 26.29 2.80 -43.53
N ASN A 322 26.98 1.93 -42.78
CA ASN A 322 26.87 0.49 -42.90
C ASN A 322 25.43 0.01 -42.69
N ARG A 323 24.73 0.56 -41.68
CA ARG A 323 23.30 0.29 -41.48
C ARG A 323 22.48 0.64 -42.72
N ILE A 324 22.64 1.85 -43.27
CA ILE A 324 21.89 2.30 -44.47
C ILE A 324 22.15 1.36 -45.66
N ILE A 325 23.42 1.00 -45.91
CA ILE A 325 23.80 0.09 -46.98
C ILE A 325 23.20 -1.30 -46.76
N PHE A 326 23.26 -1.80 -45.52
CA PHE A 326 22.75 -3.12 -45.15
C PHE A 326 21.23 -3.20 -45.33
N GLU A 327 20.49 -2.25 -44.78
CA GLU A 327 19.03 -2.17 -44.94
C GLU A 327 18.64 -2.09 -46.42
N LYS A 328 19.33 -1.27 -47.21
CA LYS A 328 19.10 -1.19 -48.67
C LYS A 328 19.35 -2.53 -49.37
N THR A 329 20.39 -3.25 -48.97
CA THR A 329 20.73 -4.57 -49.52
C THR A 329 19.66 -5.61 -49.19
N VAL A 330 19.14 -5.60 -47.96
CA VAL A 330 18.04 -6.48 -47.53
C VAL A 330 16.73 -6.13 -48.26
N GLU A 331 16.46 -4.85 -48.48
CA GLU A 331 15.30 -4.37 -49.26
C GLU A 331 15.37 -4.81 -50.73
N ASP A 332 16.56 -4.75 -51.34
CA ASP A 332 16.76 -5.07 -52.76
C ASP A 332 16.73 -6.60 -53.04
N ASP A 333 17.09 -7.44 -52.06
CA ASP A 333 17.01 -8.91 -52.16
C ASP A 333 16.42 -9.59 -50.89
N PRO A 334 15.10 -9.47 -50.65
CA PRO A 334 14.46 -10.02 -49.45
C PRO A 334 14.49 -11.54 -49.36
N VAL A 335 14.64 -12.24 -50.49
CA VAL A 335 14.62 -13.72 -50.52
C VAL A 335 15.93 -14.28 -49.97
N THR A 336 17.07 -13.72 -50.38
CA THR A 336 18.37 -14.14 -49.85
C THR A 336 18.50 -13.77 -48.37
N PHE A 337 17.99 -12.61 -47.97
CA PHE A 337 18.12 -12.08 -46.61
C PHE A 337 16.87 -12.28 -45.73
N ALA A 338 16.00 -13.25 -46.04
CA ALA A 338 14.76 -13.49 -45.27
C ALA A 338 15.02 -13.78 -43.77
N PHE A 339 16.21 -14.27 -43.42
CA PHE A 339 16.66 -14.49 -42.04
C PHE A 339 16.97 -13.21 -41.25
N VAL A 340 17.01 -12.04 -41.90
CA VAL A 340 17.28 -10.74 -41.28
C VAL A 340 15.97 -10.07 -40.90
N SER A 341 15.77 -9.84 -39.61
CA SER A 341 14.66 -9.01 -39.12
C SER A 341 15.14 -7.56 -38.96
N VAL A 342 14.77 -6.71 -39.91
CA VAL A 342 15.07 -5.27 -39.82
C VAL A 342 14.14 -4.65 -38.77
N PRO A 343 14.67 -3.95 -37.75
CA PRO A 343 13.85 -3.27 -36.76
C PRO A 343 12.91 -2.27 -37.45
N PRO A 344 11.65 -2.14 -37.01
CA PRO A 344 10.73 -1.17 -37.58
C PRO A 344 11.34 0.24 -37.48
N SER A 345 11.38 0.96 -38.60
CA SER A 345 11.89 2.32 -38.61
C SER A 345 11.07 3.17 -37.64
N THR A 346 11.70 3.75 -36.62
CA THR A 346 11.06 4.67 -35.67
C THR A 346 10.60 5.99 -36.30
N ILE A 347 10.69 6.11 -37.63
CA ILE A 347 10.45 7.29 -38.47
C ILE A 347 9.05 7.24 -39.12
N ASP A 348 8.13 6.41 -38.60
CA ASP A 348 6.70 6.60 -38.88
C ASP A 348 6.11 7.79 -38.09
N SER A 349 6.94 8.52 -37.32
CA SER A 349 6.54 9.83 -36.82
C SER A 349 6.60 10.84 -37.97
N PHE A 350 5.41 11.28 -38.40
CA PHE A 350 5.23 12.37 -39.36
C PHE A 350 6.08 13.56 -38.91
N VAL A 351 7.11 13.95 -39.68
CA VAL A 351 7.86 15.18 -39.38
C VAL A 351 6.86 16.31 -39.43
N PRO A 352 6.59 17.01 -38.31
CA PRO A 352 5.49 17.95 -38.28
C PRO A 352 5.83 19.18 -39.15
N ASP A 353 4.88 19.66 -39.95
CA ASP A 353 5.07 20.84 -40.82
C ASP A 353 5.39 22.12 -40.04
N THR A 354 5.09 22.12 -38.74
CA THR A 354 5.43 23.19 -37.78
C THR A 354 6.33 22.58 -36.71
N GLY A 355 7.18 23.34 -36.01
CA GLY A 355 8.00 22.81 -34.91
C GLY A 355 7.22 22.31 -33.68
N CYS A 356 5.92 22.01 -33.83
CA CYS A 356 4.98 21.54 -32.83
C CYS A 356 4.49 20.14 -33.19
N SER A 357 4.29 19.30 -32.18
CA SER A 357 3.78 17.94 -32.38
C SER A 357 2.32 17.96 -32.88
N PRO A 358 1.98 17.25 -33.97
CA PRO A 358 0.67 17.30 -34.64
C PRO A 358 -0.38 16.42 -33.94
N ASP A 359 0.06 15.61 -32.99
CA ASP A 359 -0.75 14.72 -32.15
C ASP A 359 -1.45 15.46 -31.00
N VAL A 360 -1.14 16.75 -30.78
CA VAL A 360 -1.85 17.58 -29.81
C VAL A 360 -3.20 17.98 -30.43
N PRO A 361 -4.32 17.42 -29.96
CA PRO A 361 -5.64 17.79 -30.48
C PRO A 361 -5.88 19.28 -30.26
N GLU A 362 -6.67 19.91 -31.14
CA GLU A 362 -7.10 21.28 -30.95
C GLU A 362 -7.84 21.39 -29.60
N TYR A 363 -7.15 21.93 -28.60
CA TYR A 363 -7.65 22.04 -27.24
C TYR A 363 -8.16 23.47 -27.05
N PRO A 364 -9.44 23.66 -26.68
CA PRO A 364 -10.01 24.99 -26.45
C PRO A 364 -9.48 25.53 -25.11
N PHE A 365 -8.19 25.89 -25.09
CA PHE A 365 -7.51 26.32 -23.88
C PHE A 365 -8.22 27.48 -23.22
N ASP A 366 -8.62 28.49 -23.99
CA ASP A 366 -9.30 29.67 -23.45
C ASP A 366 -10.64 29.29 -22.80
N GLU A 367 -11.45 28.43 -23.43
CA GLU A 367 -12.72 27.98 -22.84
C GLU A 367 -12.52 27.15 -21.57
N GLN A 368 -11.53 26.24 -21.59
CA GLN A 368 -11.22 25.40 -20.43
C GLN A 368 -10.57 26.20 -19.31
N TYR A 369 -9.73 27.18 -19.65
CA TYR A 369 -9.14 28.12 -18.71
C TYR A 369 -10.21 28.99 -18.07
N ASP A 370 -11.13 29.56 -18.85
CA ASP A 370 -12.23 30.36 -18.34
C ASP A 370 -13.17 29.53 -17.45
N SER A 371 -13.48 28.30 -17.85
CA SER A 371 -14.25 27.36 -17.04
C SER A 371 -13.53 27.00 -15.74
N PHE A 372 -12.23 26.71 -15.80
CA PHE A 372 -11.41 26.41 -14.63
C PHE A 372 -11.31 27.63 -13.72
N ALA A 373 -11.02 28.80 -14.26
CA ALA A 373 -10.91 30.05 -13.53
C ALA A 373 -12.26 30.42 -12.90
N PHE A 374 -13.39 30.21 -13.58
CA PHE A 374 -14.72 30.44 -13.03
C PHE A 374 -15.05 29.49 -11.86
N ASN A 375 -14.66 28.22 -11.96
CA ASN A 375 -14.94 27.23 -10.93
C ASN A 375 -13.94 27.25 -9.76
N SER A 376 -12.73 27.77 -9.99
CA SER A 376 -11.65 27.80 -9.02
C SER A 376 -11.76 28.95 -8.02
N LEU A 377 -11.38 28.65 -6.78
CA LEU A 377 -11.46 29.58 -5.64
C LEU A 377 -10.21 30.48 -5.52
N LEU A 378 -9.03 29.92 -5.78
CA LEU A 378 -7.73 30.55 -5.56
C LEU A 378 -7.24 31.31 -6.79
N THR A 379 -8.13 32.09 -7.41
CA THR A 379 -7.81 32.86 -8.62
C THR A 379 -7.42 34.32 -8.34
N LEU A 380 -7.68 34.81 -7.14
CA LEU A 380 -7.37 36.18 -6.72
C LEU A 380 -6.33 36.18 -5.60
N PRO A 381 -5.33 37.08 -5.62
CA PRO A 381 -4.30 37.15 -4.58
C PRO A 381 -4.90 37.46 -3.20
N GLU A 382 -5.99 38.23 -3.13
CA GLU A 382 -6.70 38.54 -1.89
C GLU A 382 -7.38 37.30 -1.29
N SER A 383 -7.96 36.44 -2.14
CA SER A 383 -8.53 35.15 -1.74
C SER A 383 -7.46 34.22 -1.17
N ILE A 384 -6.30 34.12 -1.84
CA ILE A 384 -5.15 33.33 -1.38
C ILE A 384 -4.62 33.86 -0.05
N GLN A 385 -4.46 35.18 0.08
CA GLN A 385 -4.00 35.80 1.32
C GLN A 385 -5.00 35.59 2.46
N ALA A 386 -6.30 35.72 2.20
CA ALA A 386 -7.34 35.44 3.18
C ALA A 386 -7.28 33.99 3.66
N MET A 387 -7.16 33.02 2.74
CA MET A 387 -7.04 31.60 3.06
C MET A 387 -5.78 31.31 3.88
N GLY A 388 -4.64 31.90 3.52
CA GLY A 388 -3.40 31.80 4.29
C GLY A 388 -3.57 32.29 5.73
N LYS A 389 -4.18 33.47 5.92
CA LYS A 389 -4.45 34.02 7.27
C LYS A 389 -5.42 33.14 8.07
N VAL A 390 -6.45 32.59 7.44
CA VAL A 390 -7.38 31.64 8.08
C VAL A 390 -6.64 30.40 8.55
N ARG A 391 -5.81 29.79 7.67
CA ARG A 391 -5.06 28.58 8.01
C ARG A 391 -4.08 28.81 9.15
N THR A 392 -3.34 29.92 9.14
CA THR A 392 -2.42 30.28 10.24
C THR A 392 -3.15 30.37 11.58
N GLU A 393 -4.29 31.03 11.62
CA GLU A 393 -5.06 31.19 12.85
C GLU A 393 -5.71 29.86 13.30
N CYS A 394 -6.16 29.02 12.36
CA CYS A 394 -6.72 27.71 12.69
C CYS A 394 -5.64 26.72 13.19
N ASN A 395 -4.45 26.72 12.58
CA ASN A 395 -3.30 25.95 13.05
C ASN A 395 -2.84 26.38 14.45
N ARG A 396 -2.97 27.67 14.79
CA ARG A 396 -2.67 28.16 16.14
C ARG A 396 -3.60 27.55 17.17
N ILE A 397 -4.90 27.41 16.85
CA ILE A 397 -5.90 26.81 17.73
C ILE A 397 -5.70 25.30 17.87
N SER A 398 -5.37 24.58 16.79
CA SER A 398 -5.13 23.13 16.86
C SER A 398 -3.96 22.77 17.79
N CYS A 399 -2.97 23.67 17.92
CA CYS A 399 -1.85 23.50 18.84
C CYS A 399 -2.14 23.91 20.29
N THR A 400 -3.36 24.34 20.64
CA THR A 400 -3.73 24.60 22.03
C THR A 400 -4.13 23.30 22.75
N SER A 401 -4.35 23.36 24.07
CA SER A 401 -4.77 22.20 24.87
C SER A 401 -5.98 22.58 25.72
N LEU A 402 -7.02 21.74 25.71
CA LEU A 402 -8.21 21.88 26.56
C LEU A 402 -7.91 21.69 28.06
N PHE A 403 -6.79 21.03 28.36
CA PHE A 403 -6.38 20.64 29.70
C PHE A 403 -5.04 21.28 30.08
N HIS A 404 -4.83 21.49 31.38
CA HIS A 404 -3.54 21.90 31.94
C HIS A 404 -2.57 20.71 31.99
N ILE A 405 -1.70 20.58 30.99
CA ILE A 405 -0.73 19.47 30.87
C ILE A 405 0.64 20.05 30.48
N PRO A 406 1.76 19.61 31.09
CA PRO A 406 1.86 18.64 32.19
C PRO A 406 1.59 19.26 33.57
N THR A 407 1.05 18.49 34.51
CA THR A 407 0.98 18.89 35.92
C THR A 407 2.33 18.72 36.61
N ALA A 408 2.93 19.83 37.06
CA ALA A 408 4.27 19.83 37.64
C ALA A 408 4.34 19.33 39.08
N LYS A 409 3.26 19.48 39.85
CA LYS A 409 3.17 19.08 41.26
C LYS A 409 1.92 18.24 41.49
N PRO A 410 1.98 17.22 42.38
CA PRO A 410 0.80 16.51 42.81
C PRO A 410 -0.08 17.44 43.66
N MET A 411 -1.40 17.35 43.49
CA MET A 411 -2.37 18.25 44.13
C MET A 411 -3.59 17.46 44.66
N ARG A 412 -4.46 18.12 45.44
CA ARG A 412 -5.72 17.49 45.88
C ARG A 412 -6.69 17.35 44.70
N LEU A 413 -7.64 16.41 44.77
CA LEU A 413 -8.61 16.17 43.70
C LEU A 413 -9.42 17.43 43.35
N GLU A 414 -9.86 18.19 44.36
CA GLU A 414 -10.63 19.43 44.19
C GLU A 414 -9.82 20.52 43.47
N GLU A 415 -8.55 20.69 43.83
CA GLU A 415 -7.63 21.64 43.20
C GLU A 415 -7.34 21.25 41.74
N PHE A 416 -7.19 19.94 41.47
CA PHE A 416 -7.05 19.42 40.12
C PHE A 416 -8.29 19.71 39.28
N GLU A 417 -9.49 19.42 39.81
CA GLU A 417 -10.75 19.70 39.13
C GLU A 417 -10.90 21.18 38.80
N GLN A 418 -10.59 22.05 39.75
CA GLN A 418 -10.66 23.50 39.56
C GLN A 418 -9.68 23.96 38.47
N THR A 419 -8.43 23.50 38.51
CA THR A 419 -7.37 23.88 37.55
C THR A 419 -7.73 23.44 36.13
N GLN A 420 -8.17 22.19 35.96
CA GLN A 420 -8.57 21.66 34.66
C GLN A 420 -9.83 22.36 34.13
N SER A 421 -10.85 22.55 34.97
CA SER A 421 -12.09 23.24 34.59
C SER A 421 -11.83 24.70 34.18
N GLN A 422 -10.91 25.39 34.87
CA GLN A 422 -10.53 26.76 34.52
C GLN A 422 -9.87 26.83 33.15
N MET A 423 -8.93 25.92 32.84
CA MET A 423 -8.29 25.85 31.52
C MET A 423 -9.30 25.55 30.42
N THR A 424 -10.17 24.56 30.63
CA THR A 424 -11.23 24.21 29.68
C THR A 424 -12.17 25.39 29.42
N ALA A 425 -12.58 26.13 30.46
CA ALA A 425 -13.42 27.31 30.31
C ALA A 425 -12.71 28.45 29.56
N GLN A 426 -11.42 28.67 29.83
CA GLN A 426 -10.61 29.67 29.14
C GLN A 426 -10.49 29.36 27.64
N VAL A 427 -10.24 28.10 27.27
CA VAL A 427 -10.17 27.68 25.87
C VAL A 427 -11.54 27.81 25.20
N GLY A 428 -12.61 27.37 25.87
CA GLY A 428 -13.98 27.52 25.35
C GLY A 428 -14.37 28.98 25.07
N LEU A 429 -13.99 29.92 25.94
CA LEU A 429 -14.17 31.36 25.70
C LEU A 429 -13.32 31.86 24.53
N SER A 430 -12.06 31.42 24.44
CA SER A 430 -11.18 31.78 23.32
C SER A 430 -11.73 31.32 21.98
N LEU A 431 -12.28 30.10 21.90
CA LEU A 431 -12.90 29.55 20.70
C LEU A 431 -14.15 30.33 20.29
N ARG A 432 -15.01 30.71 21.25
CA ARG A 432 -16.27 31.40 20.97
C ARG A 432 -16.10 32.87 20.60
N ASP A 433 -15.14 33.55 21.23
CA ASP A 433 -15.02 35.01 21.11
C ASP A 433 -13.75 35.42 20.34
N SER A 434 -12.57 35.10 20.89
CA SER A 434 -11.30 35.59 20.35
C SER A 434 -11.01 35.04 18.96
N TRP A 435 -11.19 33.73 18.77
CA TRP A 435 -10.90 33.04 17.51
C TRP A 435 -11.80 33.52 16.37
N ILE A 436 -13.11 33.59 16.63
CA ILE A 436 -14.10 34.10 15.67
C ILE A 436 -13.81 35.56 15.32
N SER A 437 -13.50 36.39 16.31
CA SER A 437 -13.18 37.81 16.07
C SER A 437 -11.92 37.98 15.22
N SER A 438 -10.87 37.22 15.51
CA SER A 438 -9.60 37.22 14.75
C SER A 438 -9.82 36.78 13.30
N LEU A 439 -10.50 35.66 13.09
CA LEU A 439 -10.81 35.16 11.74
C LEU A 439 -11.67 36.16 10.95
N ARG A 440 -12.68 36.74 11.60
CA ARG A 440 -13.52 37.79 11.00
C ARG A 440 -12.68 38.98 10.55
N MET A 441 -11.79 39.47 11.41
CA MET A 441 -10.90 40.60 11.08
C MET A 441 -9.95 40.25 9.94
N ASN A 442 -9.36 39.06 9.95
CA ASN A 442 -8.43 38.59 8.93
C ASN A 442 -9.09 38.48 7.55
N ILE A 443 -10.28 37.87 7.47
CA ILE A 443 -11.00 37.74 6.19
C ILE A 443 -11.51 39.10 5.72
N ARG A 444 -12.11 39.91 6.61
CA ARG A 444 -12.61 41.25 6.23
C ARG A 444 -11.50 42.21 5.83
N SER A 445 -10.30 42.09 6.39
CA SER A 445 -9.16 42.93 5.99
C SER A 445 -8.62 42.53 4.63
N ALA A 446 -8.55 41.23 4.32
CA ALA A 446 -8.07 40.74 3.04
C ALA A 446 -9.06 40.98 1.89
N LEU A 447 -10.36 40.79 2.13
CA LEU A 447 -11.40 40.90 1.10
C LEU A 447 -12.03 42.31 1.00
N ARG A 448 -11.54 43.31 1.75
CA ARG A 448 -12.11 44.67 1.74
C ARG A 448 -12.00 45.32 0.36
N ASP A 449 -10.84 45.17 -0.26
CA ASP A 449 -10.46 45.95 -1.45
C ASP A 449 -10.83 45.25 -2.76
N VAL A 450 -11.38 44.02 -2.68
CA VAL A 450 -11.83 43.22 -3.84
C VAL A 450 -13.02 43.86 -4.57
N GLY A 451 -13.80 44.71 -3.89
CA GLY A 451 -14.87 45.50 -4.51
C GLY A 451 -16.01 44.65 -5.10
N LYS A 452 -16.44 44.96 -6.35
CA LYS A 452 -17.53 44.27 -7.06
C LYS A 452 -17.01 42.99 -7.72
N GLY A 453 -17.69 41.86 -7.52
CA GLY A 453 -17.35 40.57 -8.12
C GLY A 453 -17.85 39.39 -7.28
N TRP A 454 -17.40 38.18 -7.61
CA TRP A 454 -17.84 36.94 -6.94
C TRP A 454 -17.36 36.76 -5.48
N PHE A 455 -16.51 37.67 -4.99
CA PHE A 455 -16.01 37.72 -3.60
C PHE A 455 -16.57 38.92 -2.81
N ASN A 456 -17.73 39.45 -3.20
CA ASN A 456 -18.33 40.61 -2.58
C ASN A 456 -18.90 40.31 -1.17
N ILE A 457 -18.23 40.79 -0.12
CA ILE A 457 -18.68 40.65 1.28
C ILE A 457 -19.88 41.53 1.64
N HIS A 458 -20.29 42.44 0.74
CA HIS A 458 -21.43 43.34 0.91
C HIS A 458 -22.68 42.89 0.16
N GLU A 459 -22.68 41.66 -0.40
CA GLU A 459 -23.82 41.07 -1.10
C GLU A 459 -25.09 41.08 -0.23
N THR A 460 -26.22 41.42 -0.83
CA THR A 460 -27.54 41.50 -0.17
C THR A 460 -28.48 40.41 -0.64
N ASN A 461 -28.27 39.87 -1.85
CA ASN A 461 -29.13 38.83 -2.41
C ASN A 461 -28.63 37.43 -2.01
N TRP A 462 -29.49 36.67 -1.33
CA TRP A 462 -29.21 35.31 -0.91
C TRP A 462 -28.90 34.36 -2.07
N GLU A 463 -29.66 34.44 -3.17
CA GLU A 463 -29.50 33.54 -4.32
C GLU A 463 -28.16 33.77 -5.02
N VAL A 464 -27.77 35.04 -5.18
CA VAL A 464 -26.47 35.43 -5.76
C VAL A 464 -25.33 34.95 -4.86
N TYR A 465 -25.50 35.07 -3.54
CA TYR A 465 -24.52 34.55 -2.60
C TYR A 465 -24.34 33.03 -2.73
N GLN A 466 -25.42 32.25 -2.79
CA GLN A 466 -25.34 30.77 -2.86
C GLN A 466 -24.56 30.24 -4.06
N ILE A 467 -24.62 30.93 -5.20
CA ILE A 467 -23.87 30.56 -6.41
C ILE A 467 -22.50 31.24 -6.52
N SER A 468 -22.13 32.08 -5.55
CA SER A 468 -20.89 32.86 -5.58
C SER A 468 -19.65 32.05 -5.17
N LYS A 469 -18.47 32.52 -5.59
CA LYS A 469 -17.19 32.01 -5.09
C LYS A 469 -17.01 32.26 -3.60
N LEU A 470 -17.59 33.35 -3.07
CA LEU A 470 -17.56 33.64 -1.64
C LEU A 470 -18.26 32.55 -0.82
N LYS A 471 -19.35 31.95 -1.32
CA LYS A 471 -20.00 30.82 -0.63
C LYS A 471 -19.08 29.62 -0.54
N LYS A 472 -18.47 29.21 -1.65
CA LYS A 472 -17.47 28.13 -1.69
C LYS A 472 -16.28 28.44 -0.76
N PHE A 473 -15.84 29.70 -0.71
CA PHE A 473 -14.80 30.16 0.22
C PHE A 473 -15.21 29.94 1.68
N MET A 474 -16.39 30.42 2.07
CA MET A 474 -16.88 30.32 3.44
C MET A 474 -17.14 28.88 3.88
N GLU A 475 -17.59 28.01 2.96
CA GLU A 475 -17.70 26.57 3.22
C GLU A 475 -16.33 25.92 3.44
N SER A 476 -15.33 26.30 2.63
CA SER A 476 -13.95 25.82 2.82
C SER A 476 -13.39 26.28 4.18
N VAL A 477 -13.63 27.54 4.56
CA VAL A 477 -13.27 28.06 5.88
C VAL A 477 -13.99 27.30 7.00
N LYS A 478 -15.29 27.00 6.84
CA LYS A 478 -16.06 26.19 7.79
C LYS A 478 -15.39 24.83 8.02
N PHE A 479 -15.05 24.11 6.95
CA PHE A 479 -14.40 22.82 7.07
C PHE A 479 -13.02 22.90 7.72
N ILE A 480 -12.20 23.90 7.37
CA ILE A 480 -10.89 24.12 8.01
C ILE A 480 -11.04 24.38 9.51
N MET A 481 -12.04 25.17 9.91
CA MET A 481 -12.33 25.43 11.32
C MET A 481 -12.78 24.16 12.07
N GLN A 482 -13.69 23.38 11.47
CA GLN A 482 -14.15 22.10 12.04
C GLN A 482 -12.98 21.12 12.20
N ASP A 483 -12.15 20.98 11.18
CA ASP A 483 -10.96 20.12 11.16
C ASP A 483 -9.96 20.53 12.26
N SER A 484 -9.67 21.82 12.38
CA SER A 484 -8.72 22.31 13.39
C SER A 484 -9.22 22.13 14.82
N MET A 485 -10.53 22.27 15.03
CA MET A 485 -11.17 22.00 16.32
C MET A 485 -11.20 20.49 16.63
N ARG A 486 -11.36 19.63 15.61
CA ARG A 486 -11.26 18.18 15.75
C ARG A 486 -9.87 17.77 16.21
N PHE A 487 -8.81 18.30 15.60
CA PHE A 487 -7.42 18.07 16.04
C PHE A 487 -7.18 18.55 17.47
N LEU A 488 -7.62 19.77 17.82
CA LEU A 488 -7.54 20.29 19.19
C LEU A 488 -8.12 19.31 20.21
N VAL A 489 -9.34 18.81 19.97
CA VAL A 489 -10.01 17.88 20.89
C VAL A 489 -9.26 16.55 20.95
N GLN A 490 -8.97 15.94 19.80
CA GLN A 490 -8.31 14.63 19.75
C GLN A 490 -6.94 14.64 20.43
N ASP A 491 -6.08 15.62 20.11
CA ASP A 491 -4.76 15.73 20.70
C ASP A 491 -4.85 16.03 22.21
N SER A 492 -5.80 16.87 22.64
CA SER A 492 -6.02 17.15 24.06
C SER A 492 -6.45 15.89 24.84
N LEU A 493 -7.39 15.10 24.30
CA LEU A 493 -7.88 13.88 24.95
C LEU A 493 -6.81 12.80 25.00
N VAL A 494 -6.02 12.63 23.93
CA VAL A 494 -4.88 11.71 23.89
C VAL A 494 -3.85 12.11 24.94
N ASN A 495 -3.46 13.38 24.99
CA ASN A 495 -2.48 13.88 25.96
C ASN A 495 -2.97 13.75 27.41
N PHE A 496 -4.25 14.03 27.66
CA PHE A 496 -4.86 13.85 28.98
C PHE A 496 -4.87 12.38 29.41
N THR A 497 -5.25 11.48 28.50
CA THR A 497 -5.24 10.04 28.73
C THR A 497 -3.81 9.55 29.00
N GLN A 498 -2.83 9.99 28.21
CA GLN A 498 -1.43 9.62 28.39
C GLN A 498 -0.86 10.10 29.73
N MET A 499 -1.23 11.30 30.19
CA MET A 499 -0.82 11.81 31.50
C MET A 499 -1.30 10.89 32.64
N ILE A 500 -2.51 10.35 32.54
CA ILE A 500 -3.09 9.42 33.52
C ILE A 500 -2.41 8.05 33.43
N VAL A 501 -2.25 7.52 32.22
CA VAL A 501 -1.56 6.24 31.99
C VAL A 501 -0.10 6.30 32.46
N ASP A 502 0.62 7.39 32.20
CA ASP A 502 2.00 7.59 32.68
C ASP A 502 2.08 7.61 34.21
N ALA A 503 1.06 8.13 34.89
CA ALA A 503 0.97 8.12 36.35
C ALA A 503 0.66 6.73 36.91
N CYS A 504 -0.17 5.94 36.21
CA CYS A 504 -0.59 4.60 36.61
C CYS A 504 0.30 3.47 36.06
N TYR A 505 1.37 3.77 35.33
CA TYR A 505 2.19 2.80 34.60
C TYR A 505 2.57 1.55 35.42
N SER A 506 3.05 1.75 36.65
CA SER A 506 3.52 0.67 37.51
C SER A 506 2.41 -0.20 38.11
N THR A 507 1.15 0.18 37.97
CA THR A 507 -0.01 -0.53 38.54
C THR A 507 -0.88 -1.22 37.48
N MET A 508 -0.56 -1.10 36.18
CA MET A 508 -1.44 -1.52 35.08
C MET A 508 -1.66 -3.05 34.99
N GLU A 509 -0.75 -3.85 35.52
CA GLU A 509 -0.75 -5.33 35.42
C GLU A 509 -1.00 -6.03 36.77
N LEU A 510 -1.61 -5.33 37.74
CA LEU A 510 -1.87 -5.90 39.07
C LEU A 510 -3.13 -6.77 39.10
N GLU A 511 -3.05 -7.91 39.78
CA GLU A 511 -4.22 -8.73 40.10
C GLU A 511 -5.02 -8.12 41.27
N GLU A 512 -6.35 -8.28 41.25
CA GLU A 512 -7.23 -7.76 42.32
C GLU A 512 -6.92 -8.32 43.71
N SER A 513 -6.29 -9.49 43.79
CA SER A 513 -5.85 -10.16 45.03
C SER A 513 -4.51 -9.67 45.57
N TYR A 514 -3.96 -8.58 45.04
CA TYR A 514 -2.69 -8.03 45.49
C TYR A 514 -2.72 -7.64 46.98
N ASN A 515 -1.69 -8.03 47.73
CA ASN A 515 -1.46 -7.64 49.12
C ASN A 515 -0.20 -6.77 49.21
N TRP A 516 -0.23 -5.72 50.02
CA TRP A 516 0.86 -4.74 50.08
C TRP A 516 2.15 -5.29 50.69
N GLY A 517 2.05 -5.99 51.83
CA GLY A 517 3.20 -6.53 52.57
C GLY A 517 3.64 -5.65 53.75
N ASN A 518 4.82 -5.96 54.30
CA ASN A 518 5.27 -5.40 55.59
C ASN A 518 5.92 -4.01 55.52
N ASP A 519 6.41 -3.58 54.36
CA ASP A 519 7.05 -2.26 54.20
C ASP A 519 6.01 -1.20 53.84
N LEU A 520 5.60 -0.41 54.85
CA LEU A 520 4.62 0.66 54.71
C LEU A 520 5.26 2.03 54.40
N ILE A 521 6.60 2.13 54.39
CA ILE A 521 7.31 3.41 54.24
C ILE A 521 7.78 3.60 52.80
N SER A 522 8.28 2.54 52.15
CA SER A 522 8.77 2.62 50.78
C SER A 522 7.84 1.91 49.79
N SER A 523 7.38 2.64 48.78
CA SER A 523 6.53 2.09 47.70
C SER A 523 7.38 1.64 46.51
N THR A 524 7.07 0.45 45.99
CA THR A 524 7.63 -0.08 44.73
C THR A 524 6.98 0.55 43.51
N PHE A 525 5.77 1.12 43.65
CA PHE A 525 5.01 1.73 42.57
C PHE A 525 5.45 3.17 42.33
N LYS A 526 6.33 3.38 41.34
CA LYS A 526 6.75 4.71 40.91
C LYS A 526 6.06 5.09 39.59
N PRO A 527 5.54 6.32 39.46
CA PRO A 527 5.01 6.77 38.17
C PRO A 527 6.13 6.85 37.13
N ARG A 528 5.79 6.75 35.85
CA ARG A 528 6.76 6.92 34.75
C ARG A 528 7.22 8.38 34.65
N LYS A 529 6.33 9.32 34.97
CA LYS A 529 6.60 10.77 35.02
C LYS A 529 6.26 11.33 36.41
N ASN A 530 5.20 12.13 36.52
CA ASN A 530 4.82 12.81 37.75
C ASN A 530 3.64 12.09 38.42
N ALA A 531 3.63 12.10 39.75
CA ALA A 531 2.42 11.76 40.50
C ALA A 531 1.38 12.88 40.33
N LEU A 532 0.10 12.51 40.21
CA LEU A 532 -0.98 13.46 39.97
C LEU A 532 -1.65 13.95 41.25
N PHE A 533 -1.85 13.06 42.23
CA PHE A 533 -2.69 13.33 43.39
C PHE A 533 -1.97 13.18 44.72
N LEU A 534 -2.35 14.02 45.69
CA LEU A 534 -2.02 13.89 47.11
C LEU A 534 -3.26 13.40 47.87
N ILE A 535 -3.14 12.30 48.59
CA ILE A 535 -4.25 11.69 49.34
C ILE A 535 -3.74 11.36 50.75
N ASP A 536 -4.53 11.69 51.77
CA ASP A 536 -4.20 11.35 53.16
C ASP A 536 -4.95 10.09 53.57
N LEU A 537 -4.28 9.20 54.30
CA LEU A 537 -4.92 8.07 54.97
C LEU A 537 -5.40 8.53 56.35
N VAL A 538 -6.69 8.36 56.63
CA VAL A 538 -7.33 8.72 57.88
C VAL A 538 -7.73 7.44 58.63
N MET A 539 -7.47 7.43 59.93
CA MET A 539 -7.84 6.34 60.83
C MET A 539 -8.70 6.92 61.94
N ASP A 540 -9.97 6.54 61.99
CA ASP A 540 -10.91 6.99 63.01
C ASP A 540 -11.86 5.86 63.46
N LYS A 541 -12.97 6.22 64.11
CA LYS A 541 -13.98 5.27 64.59
C LYS A 541 -14.74 4.56 63.47
N GLU A 542 -14.73 5.11 62.24
CA GLU A 542 -15.38 4.54 61.06
C GLU A 542 -14.46 3.55 60.32
N GLY A 543 -13.17 3.51 60.67
CA GLY A 543 -12.18 2.57 60.16
C GLY A 543 -11.04 3.24 59.42
N VAL A 544 -10.28 2.46 58.64
CA VAL A 544 -9.21 2.99 57.79
C VAL A 544 -9.80 3.40 56.45
N HIS A 545 -9.72 4.70 56.12
CA HIS A 545 -10.21 5.22 54.85
C HIS A 545 -9.34 6.39 54.37
N PHE A 546 -9.53 6.80 53.11
CA PHE A 546 -8.81 7.94 52.55
C PHE A 546 -9.61 9.23 52.71
N SER A 547 -8.91 10.37 52.86
CA SER A 547 -9.52 11.70 52.97
C SER A 547 -10.47 12.04 51.83
N THR A 548 -10.25 11.43 50.66
CA THR A 548 -11.10 11.57 49.48
C THR A 548 -11.59 10.18 49.05
N SER A 549 -12.89 10.07 48.79
CA SER A 549 -13.52 8.82 48.37
C SER A 549 -12.94 8.30 47.05
N LEU A 550 -12.55 7.03 47.00
CA LEU A 550 -11.88 6.43 45.84
C LEU A 550 -12.70 6.49 44.53
N PRO A 551 -14.02 6.24 44.53
CA PRO A 551 -14.85 6.40 43.34
C PRO A 551 -14.93 7.85 42.82
N SER A 552 -14.70 8.85 43.67
CA SER A 552 -14.72 10.26 43.25
C SER A 552 -13.63 10.58 42.24
N PHE A 553 -12.47 9.90 42.29
CA PHE A 553 -11.42 10.10 41.30
C PHE A 553 -11.90 9.70 39.90
N GLU A 554 -12.45 8.48 39.74
CA GLU A 554 -12.97 8.03 38.44
C GLU A 554 -14.04 9.00 37.92
N ASN A 555 -15.02 9.35 38.77
CA ASN A 555 -16.11 10.24 38.37
C ASN A 555 -15.63 11.63 37.97
N THR A 556 -14.73 12.26 38.73
CA THR A 556 -14.23 13.60 38.44
C THR A 556 -13.37 13.62 37.17
N LEU A 557 -12.48 12.64 36.97
CA LEU A 557 -11.65 12.62 35.76
C LEU A 557 -12.47 12.37 34.48
N ILE A 558 -13.47 11.48 34.52
CA ILE A 558 -14.37 11.27 33.37
C ILE A 558 -15.23 12.50 33.12
N MET A 559 -15.75 13.14 34.17
CA MET A 559 -16.51 14.38 34.04
C MET A 559 -15.68 15.53 33.46
N LEU A 560 -14.38 15.66 33.83
CA LEU A 560 -13.47 16.63 33.21
C LEU A 560 -13.19 16.30 31.74
N PHE A 561 -13.01 15.02 31.42
CA PHE A 561 -12.83 14.55 30.05
C PHE A 561 -14.02 14.95 29.16
N ASP A 562 -15.24 14.70 29.62
CA ASP A 562 -16.48 15.04 28.89
C ASP A 562 -16.71 16.57 28.84
N LYS A 563 -16.43 17.31 29.93
CA LYS A 563 -16.46 18.78 29.93
C LYS A 563 -15.52 19.38 28.88
N GLY A 564 -14.35 18.77 28.65
CA GLY A 564 -13.42 19.17 27.60
C GLY A 564 -14.05 19.14 26.21
N ILE A 565 -14.80 18.08 25.90
CA ILE A 565 -15.52 17.92 24.63
C ILE A 565 -16.68 18.91 24.53
N GLN A 566 -17.45 19.09 25.62
CA GLN A 566 -18.59 20.01 25.63
C GLN A 566 -18.19 21.47 25.43
N ALA A 567 -16.96 21.85 25.84
CA ALA A 567 -16.44 23.20 25.65
C ALA A 567 -16.34 23.61 24.16
N THR A 568 -16.26 22.65 23.23
CA THR A 568 -16.12 22.90 21.80
C THR A 568 -17.42 22.83 21.00
N GLN A 569 -18.54 22.42 21.60
CA GLN A 569 -19.82 22.22 20.89
C GLN A 569 -20.59 23.52 20.57
N ASN A 570 -20.28 24.63 21.26
CA ASN A 570 -21.05 25.88 21.18
C ASN A 570 -20.34 27.01 20.40
N VAL A 571 -19.52 26.65 19.41
CA VAL A 571 -18.78 27.63 18.59
C VAL A 571 -19.61 28.06 17.37
N PRO A 572 -19.89 29.36 17.18
CA PRO A 572 -20.70 29.84 16.05
C PRO A 572 -19.94 29.78 14.73
N GLN A 573 -20.66 29.59 13.62
CA GLN A 573 -20.08 29.67 12.28
C GLN A 573 -19.75 31.12 11.91
N LEU A 574 -18.62 31.28 11.22
CA LEU A 574 -18.07 32.59 10.87
C LEU A 574 -18.86 33.30 9.75
N GLU A 575 -19.56 32.54 8.90
CA GLU A 575 -20.27 33.02 7.70
C GLU A 575 -21.20 34.21 7.98
N ARG A 576 -22.00 34.11 9.04
CA ARG A 576 -22.93 35.15 9.49
C ARG A 576 -22.21 36.45 9.92
N GLU A 577 -21.07 36.33 10.58
CA GLU A 577 -20.31 37.48 11.07
C GLU A 577 -19.63 38.27 9.95
N ILE A 578 -19.43 37.64 8.79
CA ILE A 578 -18.86 38.26 7.59
C ILE A 578 -19.98 38.91 6.77
N LEU A 579 -21.07 38.18 6.50
CA LEU A 579 -22.18 38.62 5.66
C LEU A 579 -23.30 39.29 6.47
N LYS A 580 -23.04 40.53 6.91
CA LYS A 580 -23.98 41.32 7.72
C LYS A 580 -25.23 41.82 6.97
N ASN A 581 -25.16 41.86 5.64
CA ASN A 581 -26.21 42.41 4.78
C ASN A 581 -27.22 41.34 4.32
N ILE A 582 -27.01 40.08 4.72
CA ILE A 582 -27.86 38.93 4.39
C ILE A 582 -28.64 38.52 5.64
N PHE A 583 -29.90 38.14 5.46
CA PHE A 583 -30.72 37.62 6.55
C PHE A 583 -30.39 36.14 6.84
N TRP A 584 -30.19 35.79 8.11
CA TRP A 584 -29.88 34.43 8.55
C TRP A 584 -30.95 33.93 9.54
N SER A 585 -31.49 32.74 9.31
CA SER A 585 -32.39 32.07 10.26
C SER A 585 -31.56 31.37 11.35
N GLY A 586 -31.29 32.08 12.45
CA GLY A 586 -30.61 31.53 13.63
C GLY A 586 -29.07 31.68 13.64
N ILE A 587 -28.43 31.02 14.59
CA ILE A 587 -26.97 31.01 14.76
C ILE A 587 -26.48 29.61 14.42
N PRO A 588 -26.03 29.35 13.17
CA PRO A 588 -25.47 28.06 12.84
C PRO A 588 -24.19 27.85 13.65
N LEU A 589 -24.03 26.64 14.22
CA LEU A 589 -22.86 26.24 15.00
C LEU A 589 -21.93 25.36 14.17
N LEU A 590 -20.65 25.32 14.53
CA LEU A 590 -19.70 24.39 13.95
C LEU A 590 -19.92 23.00 14.55
N GLU A 591 -19.82 21.97 13.71
CA GLU A 591 -19.80 20.59 14.21
C GLU A 591 -18.46 20.33 14.91
N SER A 592 -18.54 19.66 16.05
CA SER A 592 -17.39 19.27 16.87
C SER A 592 -17.36 17.75 17.05
N VAL A 593 -16.34 17.23 17.73
CA VAL A 593 -16.19 15.80 18.02
C VAL A 593 -17.36 15.32 18.89
N GLY A 594 -17.98 14.21 18.50
CA GLY A 594 -19.06 13.59 19.28
C GLY A 594 -18.54 12.85 20.52
N GLU A 595 -19.31 12.88 21.60
CA GLU A 595 -18.95 12.24 22.88
C GLU A 595 -18.81 10.71 22.79
N HIS A 596 -19.47 10.08 21.80
CA HIS A 596 -19.53 8.63 21.58
C HIS A 596 -18.82 8.17 20.30
N GLU A 597 -17.93 8.99 19.74
CA GLU A 597 -17.10 8.52 18.62
C GLU A 597 -16.18 7.38 19.09
N PRO A 598 -15.92 6.34 18.26
CA PRO A 598 -15.13 5.17 18.69
C PRO A 598 -13.76 5.50 19.30
N PRO A 599 -12.96 6.45 18.76
CA PRO A 599 -11.69 6.84 19.37
C PRO A 599 -11.86 7.50 20.75
N VAL A 600 -12.95 8.22 20.96
CA VAL A 600 -13.25 8.89 22.25
C VAL A 600 -13.62 7.84 23.30
N GLU A 601 -14.45 6.86 22.94
CA GLU A 601 -14.80 5.76 23.83
C GLU A 601 -13.59 4.89 24.21
N GLU A 602 -12.69 4.63 23.25
CA GLU A 602 -11.45 3.91 23.50
C GLU A 602 -10.57 4.64 24.54
N LEU A 603 -10.36 5.95 24.38
CA LEU A 603 -9.62 6.77 25.33
C LEU A 603 -10.32 6.81 26.70
N ARG A 604 -11.64 6.99 26.74
CA ARG A 604 -12.44 6.99 27.98
C ARG A 604 -12.31 5.66 28.72
N SER A 605 -12.38 4.54 28.00
CA SER A 605 -12.20 3.20 28.57
C SER A 605 -10.78 2.99 29.11
N THR A 606 -9.78 3.55 28.44
CA THR A 606 -8.38 3.49 28.86
C THR A 606 -8.15 4.27 30.15
N VAL A 607 -8.70 5.49 30.26
CA VAL A 607 -8.66 6.29 31.50
C VAL A 607 -9.32 5.53 32.65
N ARG A 608 -10.51 4.98 32.43
CA ARG A 608 -11.23 4.20 33.45
C ARG A 608 -10.41 3.01 33.92
N ARG A 609 -9.88 2.21 32.99
CA ARG A 609 -9.05 1.05 33.31
C ARG A 609 -7.81 1.43 34.11
N ALA A 610 -7.10 2.49 33.71
CA ALA A 610 -5.91 2.95 34.41
C ALA A 610 -6.20 3.37 35.86
N LEU A 611 -7.30 4.09 36.07
CA LEU A 611 -7.73 4.50 37.42
C LEU A 611 -8.15 3.31 38.27
N GLN A 612 -8.95 2.38 37.73
CA GLN A 612 -9.39 1.18 38.46
C GLN A 612 -8.21 0.31 38.91
N GLN A 613 -7.22 0.13 38.04
CA GLN A 613 -5.98 -0.57 38.36
C GLN A 613 -5.17 0.12 39.46
N ALA A 614 -5.06 1.46 39.42
CA ALA A 614 -4.38 2.23 40.46
C ALA A 614 -5.07 2.16 41.84
N LEU A 615 -6.38 1.88 41.90
CA LEU A 615 -7.10 1.72 43.17
C LEU A 615 -6.79 0.39 43.89
N ILE A 616 -6.32 -0.64 43.18
CA ILE A 616 -6.01 -1.96 43.78
C ILE A 616 -4.92 -1.85 44.86
N PRO A 617 -3.71 -1.36 44.57
CA PRO A 617 -2.66 -1.24 45.59
C PRO A 617 -3.04 -0.24 46.69
N LEU A 618 -3.84 0.78 46.37
CA LEU A 618 -4.31 1.77 47.34
C LEU A 618 -5.25 1.14 48.39
N LYS A 619 -6.16 0.25 47.97
CA LYS A 619 -7.01 -0.54 48.87
C LYS A 619 -6.20 -1.54 49.68
N ALA A 620 -5.23 -2.22 49.07
CA ALA A 620 -4.34 -3.16 49.76
C ALA A 620 -3.51 -2.45 50.84
N TYR A 621 -3.03 -1.23 50.56
CA TYR A 621 -2.31 -0.39 51.52
C TYR A 621 -3.17 -0.02 52.73
N ALA A 622 -4.42 0.42 52.51
CA ALA A 622 -5.33 0.77 53.59
C ALA A 622 -5.63 -0.42 54.53
N ARG A 623 -5.80 -1.63 53.96
CA ARG A 623 -6.06 -2.85 54.76
C ARG A 623 -4.94 -3.16 55.75
N GLU A 624 -3.68 -2.91 55.41
CA GLU A 624 -2.55 -3.16 56.32
C GLU A 624 -2.59 -2.29 57.58
N TYR A 625 -3.28 -1.15 57.55
CA TYR A 625 -3.44 -0.27 58.70
C TYR A 625 -4.60 -0.67 59.61
N GLU A 626 -5.50 -1.57 59.19
CA GLU A 626 -6.64 -2.03 60.00
C GLU A 626 -6.18 -2.67 61.32
N LYS A 627 -5.01 -3.32 61.33
CA LYS A 627 -4.41 -3.92 62.54
C LYS A 627 -4.07 -2.89 63.64
N TYR A 628 -3.95 -1.62 63.30
CA TYR A 628 -3.65 -0.55 64.26
C TYR A 628 -4.90 0.20 64.75
N LEU A 629 -6.10 -0.15 64.24
CA LEU A 629 -7.36 0.49 64.63
C LEU A 629 -7.67 0.32 66.13
N GLU A 630 -7.37 -0.84 66.70
CA GLU A 630 -7.59 -1.08 68.13
C GLU A 630 -6.78 -0.12 69.00
N LEU A 631 -5.51 0.11 68.65
CA LEU A 631 -4.61 0.99 69.38
C LEU A 631 -5.04 2.47 69.28
N ILE A 632 -5.51 2.89 68.11
CA ILE A 632 -5.92 4.28 67.85
C ILE A 632 -7.26 4.61 68.51
N ASN A 633 -8.18 3.65 68.53
CA ASN A 633 -9.50 3.82 69.13
C ASN A 633 -9.54 3.53 70.64
N MET A 634 -8.42 3.15 71.25
CA MET A 634 -8.31 3.01 72.71
C MET A 634 -8.38 4.38 73.39
N ASP A 635 -9.35 4.55 74.29
CA ASP A 635 -9.43 5.73 75.14
C ASP A 635 -8.31 5.70 76.19
N ILE A 636 -7.39 6.65 76.06
CA ILE A 636 -6.20 6.82 76.91
C ILE A 636 -6.61 6.89 78.39
N ASN A 637 -7.77 7.47 78.72
CA ASN A 637 -8.24 7.57 80.10
C ASN A 637 -8.70 6.23 80.69
N THR A 638 -9.15 5.29 79.85
CA THR A 638 -9.59 3.95 80.28
C THR A 638 -8.44 2.96 80.33
N TYR A 639 -7.33 3.22 79.62
CA TYR A 639 -6.16 2.34 79.59
C TYR A 639 -5.16 2.60 80.73
N VAL A 640 -5.12 3.83 81.25
CA VAL A 640 -4.19 4.25 82.33
C VAL A 640 -4.78 4.07 83.74
N ALA A 641 -6.10 3.89 83.86
CA ALA A 641 -6.80 3.58 85.11
C ALA A 641 -6.79 2.08 85.41
#